data_AF-A0A952B8M6-F1
#
_entry.id   AF-A0A952B8M6-F1
#
_cell.length_a   1.000
_cell.length_b   1.000
_cell.length_c   1.000
_cell.angle_alpha   90.00
_cell.angle_beta   90.00
_cell.angle_gamma   90.00
#
_symmetry.space_group_name_H-M   'P 1'
#
loop_
_entity.id
_entity.type
_entity.pdbx_description
1 polymer ?
#
loop_
_entity_poly.entity_id
_entity_poly.type
_entity_poly.pdbx_seq_one_letter_code
_entity_poly.pdbx_strand_id
1 'polypeptide(L)'
;MNKPSILTDIFGRRSLSIVLALILLPIITVSLATSEENEGSERQEANRRIVQIFLQLGQDQYAKGFFEEAVKTLLEAQDYEEDLPVAVREQLSGFLEKSQIAVLKRKSARDKFRRVNDLIKQDQLIQAKTSLEKIKDNEYLTKKELKQIAEVFRRIDAQVLAAQTRLEKAESQKLTIAKKPVVPAAVKKPVVNVELQQEEISNLWNRSIGLYHTGQLEKAREGFIKVASSALIPPRMKKKAEGYLAQIDQLLQRRKFVPESKRPVVVAVENPEVAEAPTLRAAPKVASPVTGEGGTTIDKIIIKRNIIRSHTRAVVSDAVAKAGDYISKAEFDKAKNAVETAALTVNKNQMHLGDELFKEYSSGLKVLSEEIAAKENDKIRQREQEKRTQAAEANQRFRDQMEVDRESRIAELMANTRTYQKQQRYEAARDQLVMLLTLDPQNENALVLKDTLEDMIFFRKQMEITRESDKQRANVLMKTDESGIPYAEELTYPPYWKELIERPTRQPDKPIGLDPLDAAVYEQLNKIVDLVDLTPGMSFGEVIEMLETSVQPPIQIQPNWKDLLDNAEVEQATPAGMDPLTGIRLRKAIEILIAGVTSSQLGEFGELTYSVDEGVVLIGTLDMLPPKMVSRVYDISDLVSEPANYGQIGRMLGQITFMQSAIGGGQGGGGGFGGQGGGGGG
;
A
#
# COMPACT_ATOMS: atom_id res chain seq x y z
N MET A 1 3.60 13.45 -8.23
CA MET A 1 2.57 13.25 -7.18
C MET A 1 2.70 11.83 -6.61
N ASN A 2 2.94 11.73 -5.31
CA ASN A 2 3.14 10.48 -4.58
C ASN A 2 1.84 9.66 -4.50
N LYS A 3 1.87 8.40 -4.94
CA LYS A 3 0.82 7.41 -4.61
C LYS A 3 1.21 6.75 -3.28
N PRO A 4 0.42 6.87 -2.21
CA PRO A 4 0.71 6.16 -0.98
C PRO A 4 0.38 4.67 -1.15
N SER A 5 1.40 3.83 -0.95
CA SER A 5 1.25 2.41 -0.69
C SER A 5 0.54 2.24 0.65
N ILE A 6 -0.77 2.02 0.61
CA ILE A 6 -1.60 1.74 1.79
C ILE A 6 -2.02 0.28 1.68
N LEU A 7 -1.89 -0.46 2.80
CA LEU A 7 -2.20 -1.87 3.04
C LEU A 7 -1.00 -2.84 3.12
N THR A 8 0.08 -2.39 3.75
CA THR A 8 0.86 -3.27 4.63
C THR A 8 1.11 -2.50 5.91
N ASP A 9 0.25 -2.71 6.89
CA ASP A 9 0.60 -3.23 8.21
C ASP A 9 -0.63 -3.06 9.13
N ILE A 10 -0.60 -3.67 10.31
CA ILE A 10 -1.43 -3.37 11.49
C ILE A 10 -2.63 -4.33 11.78
N PHE A 11 -2.34 -5.24 12.73
CA PHE A 11 -3.19 -6.04 13.64
C PHE A 11 -3.88 -7.31 13.09
N GLY A 12 -3.84 -8.46 13.79
CA GLY A 12 -3.45 -8.69 15.18
C GLY A 12 -3.08 -10.16 15.44
N ARG A 13 -2.04 -10.35 16.25
CA ARG A 13 -1.59 -11.67 16.73
C ARG A 13 -1.14 -11.63 18.20
N ARG A 14 -1.33 -10.50 18.91
CA ARG A 14 -0.68 -10.25 20.21
C ARG A 14 -1.58 -9.79 21.35
N SER A 15 -2.87 -9.52 21.12
CA SER A 15 -3.74 -8.96 22.16
C SER A 15 -4.62 -9.99 22.88
N LEU A 16 -4.49 -11.30 22.61
CA LEU A 16 -5.38 -12.31 23.20
C LEU A 16 -4.66 -13.42 24.00
N SER A 17 -3.33 -13.55 23.89
CA SER A 17 -2.56 -14.45 24.78
C SER A 17 -2.65 -14.03 26.26
N ILE A 18 -2.96 -12.75 26.52
CA ILE A 18 -3.15 -12.21 27.87
C ILE A 18 -4.46 -12.72 28.52
N VAL A 19 -5.49 -13.03 27.72
CA VAL A 19 -6.78 -13.52 28.26
C VAL A 19 -6.72 -15.03 28.52
N LEU A 20 -5.93 -15.79 27.76
CA LEU A 20 -5.74 -17.23 28.00
C LEU A 20 -4.91 -17.49 29.28
N ALA A 21 -3.89 -16.67 29.55
CA ALA A 21 -3.04 -16.81 30.73
C ALA A 21 -3.73 -16.38 32.04
N LEU A 22 -4.66 -15.42 32.00
CA LEU A 22 -5.37 -14.93 33.19
C LEU A 22 -6.51 -15.85 33.66
N ILE A 23 -7.01 -16.75 32.82
CA ILE A 23 -8.09 -17.70 33.19
C ILE A 23 -7.51 -19.05 33.66
N LEU A 24 -6.26 -19.39 33.33
CA LEU A 24 -5.60 -20.65 33.73
C LEU A 24 -4.80 -20.59 35.04
N LEU A 25 -4.62 -19.40 35.63
CA LEU A 25 -3.78 -19.22 36.82
C LEU A 25 -4.36 -19.63 38.20
N PRO A 26 -5.63 -20.08 38.39
CA PRO A 26 -6.06 -20.57 39.70
C PRO A 26 -6.16 -22.11 39.84
N ILE A 27 -5.68 -22.95 38.91
CA ILE A 27 -5.87 -24.42 39.01
C ILE A 27 -4.61 -25.17 39.54
N ILE A 28 -3.47 -24.52 39.76
CA ILE A 28 -2.25 -25.20 40.27
C ILE A 28 -2.22 -25.34 41.82
N THR A 29 -3.31 -25.03 42.53
CA THR A 29 -3.37 -25.28 43.99
C THR A 29 -4.54 -26.18 44.36
N VAL A 30 -4.44 -27.48 44.06
CA VAL A 30 -5.20 -28.51 44.78
C VAL A 30 -4.29 -29.69 45.13
N SER A 31 -4.11 -29.84 46.45
CA SER A 31 -3.71 -31.01 47.24
C SER A 31 -2.38 -31.74 46.97
N LEU A 32 -1.38 -31.40 47.78
CA LEU A 32 -0.62 -32.43 48.49
C LEU A 32 -1.51 -32.96 49.63
N ALA A 33 -1.59 -34.30 49.74
CA ALA A 33 -2.26 -35.12 50.76
C ALA A 33 -3.72 -35.52 50.48
N THR A 34 -3.90 -36.73 49.92
CA THR A 34 -4.78 -37.82 50.42
C THR A 34 -4.60 -39.11 49.60
N SER A 35 -4.19 -40.19 50.26
CA SER A 35 -4.44 -41.64 50.02
C SER A 35 -4.70 -42.19 48.60
N GLU A 36 -3.82 -43.12 48.18
CA GLU A 36 -3.70 -43.86 46.90
C GLU A 36 -4.89 -44.71 46.40
N GLU A 37 -6.10 -44.66 46.99
CA GLU A 37 -7.21 -45.53 46.55
C GLU A 37 -8.27 -44.83 45.66
N ASN A 38 -8.18 -43.50 45.49
CA ASN A 38 -9.18 -42.70 44.75
C ASN A 38 -8.59 -41.80 43.62
N GLU A 39 -7.27 -41.83 43.41
CA GLU A 39 -6.55 -40.90 42.51
C GLU A 39 -6.95 -41.01 41.03
N GLY A 40 -7.31 -42.20 40.56
CA GLY A 40 -7.67 -42.43 39.15
C GLY A 40 -8.96 -41.72 38.73
N SER A 41 -9.99 -41.74 39.59
CA SER A 41 -11.29 -41.13 39.29
C SER A 41 -11.25 -39.61 39.39
N GLU A 42 -10.55 -39.06 40.40
CA GLU A 42 -10.42 -37.61 40.59
C GLU A 42 -9.58 -36.95 39.49
N ARG A 43 -8.51 -37.62 39.03
CA ARG A 43 -7.68 -37.15 37.91
C ARG A 43 -8.45 -37.16 36.57
N GLN A 44 -9.28 -38.18 36.33
CA GLN A 44 -10.15 -38.23 35.16
C GLN A 44 -11.20 -37.12 35.16
N GLU A 45 -11.80 -36.82 36.32
CA GLU A 45 -12.72 -35.69 36.45
C GLU A 45 -12.05 -34.32 36.26
N ALA A 46 -10.82 -34.16 36.76
CA ALA A 46 -10.03 -32.93 36.55
C ALA A 46 -9.70 -32.73 35.07
N ASN A 47 -9.22 -33.76 34.38
CA ASN A 47 -8.93 -33.73 32.94
C ASN A 47 -10.20 -33.41 32.12
N ARG A 48 -11.35 -33.97 32.50
CA ARG A 48 -12.64 -33.67 31.85
C ARG A 48 -13.04 -32.20 31.99
N ARG A 49 -12.83 -31.58 33.16
CA ARG A 49 -13.12 -30.15 33.37
C ARG A 49 -12.20 -29.26 32.55
N ILE A 50 -10.92 -29.59 32.48
CA ILE A 50 -9.92 -28.87 31.68
C ILE A 50 -10.31 -28.88 30.20
N VAL A 51 -10.67 -30.03 29.65
CA VAL A 51 -11.09 -30.13 28.24
C VAL A 51 -12.39 -29.37 27.98
N GLN A 52 -13.36 -29.38 28.91
CA GLN A 52 -14.58 -28.59 28.76
C GLN A 52 -14.31 -27.08 28.71
N ILE A 53 -13.34 -26.59 29.49
CA ILE A 53 -12.92 -25.18 29.46
C ILE A 53 -12.30 -24.85 28.10
N PHE A 54 -11.39 -25.68 27.59
CA PHE A 54 -10.79 -25.48 26.28
C PHE A 54 -11.82 -25.58 25.14
N LEU A 55 -12.79 -26.49 25.23
CA LEU A 55 -13.88 -26.63 24.27
C LEU A 55 -14.76 -25.36 24.24
N GLN A 56 -15.15 -24.84 25.40
CA GLN A 56 -15.93 -23.60 25.51
C GLN A 56 -15.15 -22.40 24.96
N LEU A 57 -13.86 -22.30 25.29
CA LEU A 57 -13.01 -21.23 24.82
C LEU A 57 -12.79 -21.28 23.30
N GLY A 58 -12.53 -22.48 22.75
CA GLY A 58 -12.43 -22.70 21.32
C GLY A 58 -13.73 -22.37 20.59
N GLN A 59 -14.89 -22.71 21.18
CA GLN A 59 -16.20 -22.36 20.65
C GLN A 59 -16.46 -20.85 20.63
N ASP A 60 -16.11 -20.14 21.70
CA ASP A 60 -16.22 -18.68 21.77
C ASP A 60 -15.29 -17.98 20.77
N GLN A 61 -14.05 -18.45 20.66
CA GLN A 61 -13.10 -17.97 19.66
C GLN A 61 -13.61 -18.19 18.22
N TYR A 62 -14.16 -19.37 17.94
CA TYR A 62 -14.78 -19.67 16.64
C TYR A 62 -15.96 -18.74 16.36
N ALA A 63 -16.86 -18.53 17.32
CA ALA A 63 -18.02 -17.64 17.17
C ALA A 63 -17.60 -16.18 16.92
N LYS A 64 -16.47 -15.75 17.46
CA LYS A 64 -15.88 -14.43 17.24
C LYS A 64 -15.08 -14.31 15.93
N GLY A 65 -14.93 -15.41 15.18
CA GLY A 65 -14.19 -15.45 13.91
C GLY A 65 -12.66 -15.54 14.07
N PHE A 66 -12.18 -15.98 15.23
CA PHE A 66 -10.77 -16.26 15.52
C PHE A 66 -10.47 -17.75 15.27
N PHE A 67 -10.61 -18.18 14.02
CA PHE A 67 -10.56 -19.60 13.67
C PHE A 67 -9.17 -20.22 13.91
N GLU A 68 -8.10 -19.47 13.65
CA GLU A 68 -6.73 -19.93 13.87
C GLU A 68 -6.41 -20.11 15.36
N GLU A 69 -6.91 -19.24 16.22
CA GLU A 69 -6.82 -19.35 17.68
C GLU A 69 -7.68 -20.50 18.21
N ALA A 70 -8.91 -20.64 17.70
CA ALA A 70 -9.80 -21.75 18.03
C ALA A 70 -9.14 -23.10 17.77
N VAL A 71 -8.49 -23.28 16.62
CA VAL A 71 -7.75 -24.52 16.31
C VAL A 71 -6.65 -24.78 17.34
N LYS A 72 -5.88 -23.78 17.74
CA LYS A 72 -4.81 -23.96 18.73
C LYS A 72 -5.35 -24.36 20.10
N THR A 73 -6.35 -23.64 20.59
CA THR A 73 -6.99 -23.92 21.87
C THR A 73 -7.64 -25.31 21.90
N LEU A 74 -8.18 -25.77 20.77
CA LEU A 74 -8.76 -27.13 20.67
C LEU A 74 -7.67 -28.22 20.54
N LEU A 75 -6.51 -27.91 19.95
CA LEU A 75 -5.37 -28.83 19.92
C LEU A 75 -4.76 -29.01 21.31
N GLU A 76 -4.67 -27.95 22.13
CA GLU A 76 -4.24 -28.06 23.54
C GLU A 76 -5.16 -28.98 24.35
N ALA A 77 -6.45 -29.05 24.01
CA ALA A 77 -7.39 -29.98 24.63
C ALA A 77 -7.18 -31.44 24.19
N GLN A 78 -6.51 -31.67 23.05
CA GLN A 78 -6.23 -33.00 22.52
C GLN A 78 -5.15 -33.72 23.33
N ASP A 79 -4.25 -32.98 23.98
CA ASP A 79 -3.21 -33.56 24.85
C ASP A 79 -3.78 -34.29 26.09
N TYR A 80 -5.09 -34.11 26.37
CA TYR A 80 -5.83 -34.76 27.45
C TYR A 80 -6.79 -35.86 26.95
N GLU A 81 -6.68 -36.28 25.68
CA GLU A 81 -7.64 -37.17 25.00
C GLU A 81 -7.70 -38.60 25.57
N GLU A 82 -6.60 -39.12 26.11
CA GLU A 82 -6.49 -40.53 26.55
C GLU A 82 -7.45 -40.91 27.68
N ASP A 83 -7.81 -39.95 28.55
CA ASP A 83 -8.66 -40.16 29.74
C ASP A 83 -10.13 -39.78 29.55
N LEU A 84 -10.55 -39.42 28.32
CA LEU A 84 -11.87 -38.82 28.08
C LEU A 84 -12.95 -39.83 27.62
N PRO A 85 -14.23 -39.62 28.04
CA PRO A 85 -15.37 -40.33 27.47
C PRO A 85 -15.48 -40.12 25.96
N VAL A 86 -15.86 -41.18 25.22
CA VAL A 86 -15.95 -41.18 23.74
C VAL A 86 -16.78 -40.00 23.21
N ALA A 87 -17.91 -39.69 23.85
CA ALA A 87 -18.77 -38.57 23.44
C ALA A 87 -18.06 -37.19 23.50
N VAL A 88 -17.16 -36.99 24.47
CA VAL A 88 -16.41 -35.72 24.60
C VAL A 88 -15.31 -35.63 23.55
N ARG A 89 -14.68 -36.76 23.21
CA ARG A 89 -13.68 -36.84 22.12
C ARG A 89 -14.29 -36.58 20.76
N GLU A 90 -15.48 -37.11 20.48
CA GLU A 90 -16.22 -36.84 19.25
C GLU A 90 -16.61 -35.36 19.13
N GLN A 91 -17.02 -34.73 20.23
CA GLN A 91 -17.32 -33.29 20.25
C GLN A 91 -16.08 -32.44 20.00
N LEU A 92 -14.95 -32.80 20.62
CA LEU A 92 -13.68 -32.09 20.43
C LEU A 92 -13.17 -32.21 18.99
N SER A 93 -13.12 -33.43 18.46
CA SER A 93 -12.64 -33.70 17.10
C SER A 93 -13.53 -33.05 16.03
N GLY A 94 -14.86 -33.13 16.19
CA GLY A 94 -15.81 -32.49 15.28
C GLY A 94 -15.68 -30.95 15.27
N PHE A 95 -15.44 -30.35 16.43
CA PHE A 95 -15.27 -28.89 16.52
C PHE A 95 -13.89 -28.43 16.03
N LEU A 96 -12.85 -29.24 16.25
CA LEU A 96 -11.51 -29.03 15.70
C LEU A 96 -11.52 -29.07 14.17
N GLU A 97 -12.15 -30.09 13.58
CA GLU A 97 -12.29 -30.22 12.12
C GLU A 97 -13.04 -29.02 11.53
N LYS A 98 -14.19 -28.66 12.14
CA LYS A 98 -14.97 -27.47 11.73
C LYS A 98 -14.13 -26.19 11.77
N SER A 99 -13.29 -26.04 12.79
CA SER A 99 -12.40 -24.89 12.96
C SER A 99 -11.29 -24.86 11.90
N GLN A 100 -10.68 -26.01 11.60
CA GLN A 100 -9.67 -26.13 10.54
C GLN A 100 -10.25 -25.82 9.15
N ILE A 101 -11.46 -26.30 8.84
CA ILE A 101 -12.17 -25.98 7.60
C ILE A 101 -12.42 -24.46 7.50
N ALA A 102 -12.82 -23.82 8.60
CA ALA A 102 -13.04 -22.38 8.63
C ALA A 102 -11.75 -21.59 8.36
N VAL A 103 -10.60 -22.00 8.93
CA VAL A 103 -9.28 -21.42 8.62
C VAL A 103 -8.96 -21.51 7.13
N LEU A 104 -9.17 -22.69 6.51
CA LEU A 104 -8.90 -22.90 5.09
C LEU A 104 -9.80 -22.03 4.20
N LYS A 105 -11.11 -21.97 4.49
CA LYS A 105 -12.06 -21.13 3.75
C LYS A 105 -11.73 -19.64 3.87
N ARG A 106 -11.36 -19.19 5.08
CA ARG A 106 -10.90 -17.81 5.31
C ARG A 106 -9.62 -17.48 4.54
N LYS A 107 -8.63 -18.40 4.56
CA LYS A 107 -7.39 -18.26 3.80
C LYS A 107 -7.66 -18.12 2.30
N SER A 108 -8.53 -18.98 1.75
CA SER A 108 -8.96 -18.90 0.35
C SER A 108 -9.61 -17.53 0.02
N ALA A 109 -10.47 -17.02 0.89
CA ALA A 109 -11.10 -15.71 0.71
C ALA A 109 -10.08 -14.56 0.75
N ARG A 110 -9.12 -14.60 1.69
CA ARG A 110 -8.02 -13.63 1.77
C ARG A 110 -7.11 -13.67 0.55
N ASP A 111 -6.79 -14.86 0.04
CA ASP A 111 -5.95 -15.00 -1.16
C ASP A 111 -6.65 -14.46 -2.41
N LYS A 112 -7.97 -14.69 -2.54
CA LYS A 112 -8.80 -14.07 -3.58
C LYS A 112 -8.77 -12.54 -3.47
N PHE A 113 -8.88 -11.99 -2.26
CA PHE A 113 -8.76 -10.54 -2.04
C PHE A 113 -7.37 -10.00 -2.38
N ARG A 114 -6.28 -10.73 -2.10
CA ARG A 114 -4.93 -10.31 -2.51
C ARG A 114 -4.78 -10.27 -4.03
N ARG A 115 -5.31 -11.26 -4.75
CA ARG A 115 -5.27 -11.29 -6.23
C ARG A 115 -6.00 -10.10 -6.85
N VAL A 116 -7.02 -9.55 -6.17
CA VAL A 116 -7.70 -8.33 -6.63
C VAL A 116 -6.71 -7.16 -6.76
N ASN A 117 -5.71 -7.05 -5.87
CA ASN A 117 -4.69 -6.00 -6.01
C ASN A 117 -3.84 -6.19 -7.28
N ASP A 118 -3.53 -7.43 -7.65
CA ASP A 118 -2.77 -7.72 -8.88
C ASP A 118 -3.63 -7.43 -10.12
N LEU A 119 -4.93 -7.76 -10.08
CA LEU A 119 -5.88 -7.42 -11.14
C LEU A 119 -6.04 -5.90 -11.32
N ILE A 120 -6.08 -5.14 -10.21
CA ILE A 120 -6.10 -3.67 -10.25
C ILE A 120 -4.81 -3.13 -10.87
N LYS A 121 -3.64 -3.67 -10.51
CA LYS A 121 -2.34 -3.26 -11.11
C LYS A 121 -2.25 -3.56 -12.61
N GLN A 122 -2.95 -4.60 -13.07
CA GLN A 122 -3.03 -5.00 -14.47
C GLN A 122 -4.16 -4.29 -15.24
N ASP A 123 -4.83 -3.30 -14.62
CA ASP A 123 -5.98 -2.57 -15.17
C ASP A 123 -7.19 -3.45 -15.52
N GLN A 124 -7.28 -4.65 -14.93
CA GLN A 124 -8.36 -5.61 -15.15
C GLN A 124 -9.52 -5.40 -14.15
N LEU A 125 -10.09 -4.19 -14.16
CA LEU A 125 -11.09 -3.75 -13.16
C LEU A 125 -12.39 -4.59 -13.16
N ILE A 126 -12.83 -5.11 -14.29
CA ILE A 126 -14.03 -5.97 -14.39
C ILE A 126 -13.81 -7.33 -13.71
N GLN A 127 -12.62 -7.91 -13.90
CA GLN A 127 -12.25 -9.17 -13.26
C GLN A 127 -12.03 -8.99 -11.76
N ALA A 128 -11.44 -7.85 -11.35
CA ALA A 128 -11.30 -7.45 -9.96
C ALA A 128 -12.67 -7.33 -9.28
N LYS A 129 -13.63 -6.63 -9.90
CA LYS A 129 -15.01 -6.52 -9.41
C LYS A 129 -15.69 -7.88 -9.24
N THR A 130 -15.63 -8.73 -10.26
CA THR A 130 -16.22 -10.08 -10.24
C THR A 130 -15.62 -10.94 -9.12
N SER A 131 -14.32 -10.79 -8.86
CA SER A 131 -13.64 -11.53 -7.78
C SER A 131 -14.04 -11.05 -6.39
N LEU A 132 -14.23 -9.74 -6.22
CA LEU A 132 -14.73 -9.16 -4.97
C LEU A 132 -16.20 -9.53 -4.70
N GLU A 133 -17.02 -9.58 -5.75
CA GLU A 133 -18.44 -9.96 -5.64
C GLU A 133 -18.63 -11.37 -5.05
N LYS A 134 -17.70 -12.29 -5.36
CA LYS A 134 -17.70 -13.65 -4.83
C LYS A 134 -17.29 -13.76 -3.36
N ILE A 135 -16.72 -12.71 -2.76
CA ILE A 135 -16.23 -12.72 -1.38
C ILE A 135 -16.86 -11.65 -0.49
N LYS A 136 -17.72 -10.78 -1.04
CA LYS A 136 -18.36 -9.67 -0.32
C LYS A 136 -19.24 -10.12 0.84
N ASP A 137 -19.80 -11.33 0.75
CA ASP A 137 -20.70 -11.93 1.75
C ASP A 137 -20.10 -13.20 2.39
N ASN A 138 -18.76 -13.31 2.43
CA ASN A 138 -18.10 -14.51 2.95
C ASN A 138 -18.20 -14.59 4.49
N GLU A 139 -18.87 -15.64 4.99
CA GLU A 139 -19.12 -15.87 6.42
C GLU A 139 -17.86 -16.08 7.27
N TYR A 140 -16.72 -16.42 6.66
CA TYR A 140 -15.44 -16.67 7.36
C TYR A 140 -14.54 -15.42 7.43
N LEU A 141 -15.01 -14.27 6.94
CA LEU A 141 -14.28 -13.01 7.05
C LEU A 141 -14.78 -12.20 8.24
N THR A 142 -13.87 -11.47 8.88
CA THR A 142 -14.26 -10.56 9.98
C THR A 142 -15.04 -9.36 9.46
N LYS A 143 -15.85 -8.74 10.33
CA LYS A 143 -16.55 -7.48 10.04
C LYS A 143 -15.63 -6.38 9.49
N LYS A 144 -14.36 -6.33 9.95
CA LYS A 144 -13.36 -5.37 9.47
C LYS A 144 -12.93 -5.69 8.03
N GLU A 145 -12.66 -6.95 7.72
CA GLU A 145 -12.29 -7.41 6.37
C GLU A 145 -13.42 -7.20 5.36
N LEU A 146 -14.66 -7.49 5.75
CA LEU A 146 -15.84 -7.23 4.93
C LEU A 146 -16.02 -5.74 4.62
N LYS A 147 -15.80 -4.86 5.61
CA LYS A 147 -15.79 -3.40 5.38
C LYS A 147 -14.72 -2.96 4.39
N GLN A 148 -13.52 -3.54 4.47
CA GLN A 148 -12.43 -3.24 3.53
C GLN A 148 -12.76 -3.69 2.11
N ILE A 149 -13.30 -4.91 1.97
CA ILE A 149 -13.77 -5.44 0.68
C ILE A 149 -14.84 -4.52 0.08
N ALA A 150 -15.81 -4.09 0.86
CA ALA A 150 -16.88 -3.20 0.42
C ALA A 150 -16.36 -1.83 -0.06
N GLU A 151 -15.38 -1.25 0.63
CA GLU A 151 -14.79 0.03 0.23
C GLU A 151 -13.97 -0.10 -1.07
N VAL A 152 -13.19 -1.18 -1.22
CA VAL A 152 -12.46 -1.45 -2.47
C VAL A 152 -13.43 -1.70 -3.63
N PHE A 153 -14.52 -2.43 -3.37
CA PHE A 153 -15.58 -2.68 -4.35
C PHE A 153 -16.19 -1.35 -4.84
N ARG A 154 -16.57 -0.46 -3.92
CA ARG A 154 -17.14 0.86 -4.23
C ARG A 154 -16.19 1.72 -5.09
N ARG A 155 -14.89 1.66 -4.81
CA ARG A 155 -13.88 2.40 -5.60
C ARG A 155 -13.73 1.86 -7.01
N ILE A 156 -13.72 0.53 -7.18
CA ILE A 156 -13.66 -0.10 -8.49
C ILE A 156 -14.92 0.24 -9.28
N ASP A 157 -16.10 0.19 -8.67
CA ASP A 157 -17.35 0.57 -9.31
C ASP A 157 -17.32 2.03 -9.82
N ALA A 158 -16.84 2.96 -9.00
CA ALA A 158 -16.67 4.35 -9.42
C ALA A 158 -15.68 4.50 -10.59
N GLN A 159 -14.58 3.75 -10.59
CA GLN A 159 -13.59 3.78 -11.67
C GLN A 159 -14.12 3.19 -12.98
N VAL A 160 -14.85 2.08 -12.91
CA VAL A 160 -15.49 1.45 -14.09
C VAL A 160 -16.54 2.40 -14.68
N LEU A 161 -17.37 3.03 -13.85
CA LEU A 161 -18.36 4.01 -14.29
C LEU A 161 -17.70 5.25 -14.95
N ALA A 162 -16.62 5.75 -14.34
CA ALA A 162 -15.87 6.87 -14.90
C ALA A 162 -15.19 6.51 -16.24
N ALA A 163 -14.70 5.28 -16.40
CA ALA A 163 -14.12 4.80 -17.66
C ALA A 163 -15.19 4.69 -18.76
N GLN A 164 -16.38 4.16 -18.44
CA GLN A 164 -17.52 4.10 -19.36
C GLN A 164 -17.95 5.51 -19.81
N THR A 165 -18.07 6.45 -18.87
CA THR A 165 -18.43 7.85 -19.17
C THR A 165 -17.39 8.53 -20.07
N ARG A 166 -16.10 8.20 -19.92
CA ARG A 166 -15.03 8.72 -20.80
C ARG A 166 -15.11 8.15 -22.22
N LEU A 167 -15.44 6.87 -22.35
CA LEU A 167 -15.64 6.23 -23.65
C LEU A 167 -16.86 6.83 -24.38
N GLU A 168 -17.99 7.02 -23.68
CA GLU A 168 -19.18 7.67 -24.23
C GLU A 168 -18.90 9.12 -24.67
N LYS A 169 -18.14 9.89 -23.88
CA LYS A 169 -17.70 11.25 -24.26
C LYS A 169 -16.76 11.24 -25.48
N ALA A 170 -15.85 10.27 -25.57
CA ALA A 170 -14.94 10.13 -26.70
C ALA A 170 -15.67 9.72 -27.99
N GLU A 171 -16.69 8.86 -27.90
CA GLU A 171 -17.56 8.50 -29.02
C GLU A 171 -18.43 9.69 -29.46
N SER A 172 -19.00 10.43 -28.50
CA SER A 172 -19.77 11.66 -28.77
C SER A 172 -18.92 12.74 -29.44
N GLN A 173 -17.64 12.87 -29.06
CA GLN A 173 -16.68 13.77 -29.70
C GLN A 173 -16.26 13.31 -31.11
N LYS A 174 -16.11 12.00 -31.35
CA LYS A 174 -15.86 11.47 -32.71
C LYS A 174 -17.03 11.74 -33.66
N LEU A 175 -18.27 11.68 -33.18
CA LEU A 175 -19.47 12.02 -33.97
C LEU A 175 -19.60 13.52 -34.30
N THR A 176 -19.04 14.41 -33.47
CA THR A 176 -19.07 15.88 -33.73
C THR A 176 -17.98 16.35 -34.70
N ILE A 177 -16.85 15.64 -34.79
CA ILE A 177 -15.75 15.99 -35.72
C ILE A 177 -16.13 15.66 -37.19
N ALA A 178 -17.08 14.77 -37.44
CA ALA A 178 -17.51 14.39 -38.80
C ALA A 178 -18.45 15.38 -39.50
N LYS A 179 -18.88 16.48 -38.86
CA LYS A 179 -19.79 17.48 -39.44
C LYS A 179 -19.40 18.94 -39.12
N LYS A 180 -18.36 19.48 -39.79
CA LYS A 180 -18.36 20.85 -40.36
C LYS A 180 -17.04 21.18 -41.09
N PRO A 181 -17.07 22.11 -42.08
CA PRO A 181 -16.01 22.31 -43.06
C PRO A 181 -14.89 23.27 -42.62
N VAL A 182 -13.79 23.18 -43.35
CA VAL A 182 -12.48 23.85 -43.22
C VAL A 182 -12.52 25.32 -43.64
N VAL A 183 -12.00 26.24 -42.80
CA VAL A 183 -11.34 27.55 -43.14
C VAL A 183 -10.37 27.91 -41.96
N PRO A 184 -9.20 28.55 -42.18
CA PRO A 184 -7.97 28.21 -41.45
C PRO A 184 -7.55 29.11 -40.28
N ALA A 185 -6.79 28.48 -39.38
CA ALA A 185 -5.64 28.95 -38.60
C ALA A 185 -5.70 30.32 -37.89
N ALA A 186 -5.87 30.26 -36.56
CA ALA A 186 -5.23 31.18 -35.62
C ALA A 186 -4.38 30.37 -34.63
N VAL A 187 -3.06 30.57 -34.71
CA VAL A 187 -2.04 29.90 -33.91
C VAL A 187 -2.22 30.23 -32.43
N LYS A 188 -2.52 29.22 -31.61
CA LYS A 188 -2.22 29.22 -30.18
C LYS A 188 -1.38 27.98 -29.86
N LYS A 189 -0.19 28.23 -29.33
CA LYS A 189 0.85 27.25 -28.97
C LYS A 189 0.27 26.18 -28.02
N PRO A 190 0.61 24.90 -28.18
CA PRO A 190 0.17 23.87 -27.23
C PRO A 190 0.94 24.05 -25.92
N VAL A 191 0.19 24.13 -24.83
CA VAL A 191 0.71 23.94 -23.47
C VAL A 191 1.16 22.48 -23.40
N VAL A 192 2.48 22.28 -23.49
CA VAL A 192 3.11 20.96 -23.36
C VAL A 192 2.85 20.48 -21.94
N ASN A 193 2.19 19.33 -21.81
CA ASN A 193 1.95 18.70 -20.52
C ASN A 193 3.27 18.06 -20.04
N VAL A 194 4.06 18.86 -19.32
CA VAL A 194 5.42 18.52 -18.85
C VAL A 194 5.42 17.28 -17.95
N GLU A 195 4.33 17.00 -17.24
CA GLU A 195 4.22 15.84 -16.34
C GLU A 195 4.14 14.51 -17.11
N LEU A 196 3.41 14.45 -18.22
CA LEU A 196 3.32 13.26 -19.07
C LEU A 196 4.68 12.93 -19.72
N GLN A 197 5.42 13.95 -20.15
CA GLN A 197 6.75 13.76 -20.74
C GLN A 197 7.78 13.30 -19.70
N GLN A 198 7.70 13.79 -18.45
CA GLN A 198 8.57 13.32 -17.37
C GLN A 198 8.30 11.86 -17.00
N GLU A 199 7.03 11.41 -17.02
CA GLU A 199 6.67 10.02 -16.75
C GLU A 199 7.18 9.07 -17.84
N GLU A 200 7.06 9.45 -19.11
CA GLU A 200 7.62 8.69 -20.25
C GLU A 200 9.14 8.54 -20.16
N ILE A 201 9.85 9.61 -19.80
CA ILE A 201 11.31 9.58 -19.63
C ILE A 201 11.72 8.71 -18.43
N SER A 202 10.97 8.78 -17.32
CA SER A 202 11.24 7.97 -16.13
C SER A 202 11.00 6.48 -16.40
N ASN A 203 9.97 6.14 -17.17
CA ASN A 203 9.72 4.78 -17.64
C ASN A 203 10.83 4.28 -18.59
N LEU A 204 11.31 5.16 -19.48
CA LEU A 204 12.41 4.87 -20.38
C LEU A 204 13.73 4.61 -19.62
N TRP A 205 14.01 5.38 -18.59
CA TRP A 205 15.16 5.18 -17.68
C TRP A 205 15.12 3.80 -17.01
N ASN A 206 14.00 3.46 -16.36
CA ASN A 206 13.85 2.18 -15.66
C ASN A 206 13.97 0.98 -16.60
N ARG A 207 13.39 1.08 -17.81
CA ARG A 207 13.52 0.06 -18.85
C ARG A 207 14.96 -0.10 -19.33
N SER A 208 15.69 1.01 -19.50
CA SER A 208 17.09 1.00 -19.96
C SER A 208 18.03 0.34 -18.93
N ILE A 209 17.80 0.59 -17.64
CA ILE A 209 18.53 -0.09 -16.55
C ILE A 209 18.24 -1.60 -16.54
N GLY A 210 16.99 -2.01 -16.72
CA GLY A 210 16.63 -3.42 -16.84
C GLY A 210 17.31 -4.11 -18.03
N LEU A 211 17.37 -3.44 -19.18
CA LEU A 211 18.07 -3.95 -20.37
C LEU A 211 19.59 -4.04 -20.16
N TYR A 212 20.18 -3.12 -19.41
CA TYR A 212 21.59 -3.16 -19.05
C TYR A 212 21.92 -4.39 -18.17
N HIS A 213 21.15 -4.63 -17.11
CA HIS A 213 21.37 -5.77 -16.21
C HIS A 213 21.09 -7.13 -16.86
N THR A 214 20.22 -7.17 -17.88
CA THR A 214 19.93 -8.40 -18.64
C THR A 214 20.91 -8.64 -19.81
N GLY A 215 21.94 -7.80 -19.96
CA GLY A 215 22.99 -7.96 -20.97
C GLY A 215 22.59 -7.55 -22.39
N GLN A 216 21.41 -6.95 -22.59
CA GLN A 216 20.98 -6.38 -23.89
C GLN A 216 21.55 -4.97 -24.09
N LEU A 217 22.87 -4.90 -24.18
CA LEU A 217 23.65 -3.66 -24.13
C LEU A 217 23.30 -2.66 -25.26
N GLU A 218 23.05 -3.14 -26.48
CA GLU A 218 22.71 -2.31 -27.63
C GLU A 218 21.34 -1.62 -27.45
N LYS A 219 20.33 -2.34 -26.95
CA LYS A 219 19.01 -1.77 -26.66
C LYS A 219 19.03 -0.86 -25.43
N ALA A 220 19.84 -1.20 -24.42
CA ALA A 220 20.05 -0.34 -23.25
C ALA A 220 20.68 1.00 -23.67
N ARG A 221 21.64 0.98 -24.60
CA ARG A 221 22.30 2.17 -25.16
C ARG A 221 21.30 3.13 -25.81
N GLU A 222 20.41 2.63 -26.67
CA GLU A 222 19.39 3.45 -27.33
C GLU A 222 18.47 4.15 -26.33
N GLY A 223 18.07 3.44 -25.27
CA GLY A 223 17.26 4.00 -24.20
C GLY A 223 17.99 5.10 -23.42
N PHE A 224 19.24 4.88 -23.03
CA PHE A 224 20.03 5.89 -22.32
C PHE A 224 20.37 7.12 -23.18
N ILE A 225 20.54 6.99 -24.51
CA ILE A 225 20.71 8.13 -25.42
C ILE A 225 19.47 9.03 -25.39
N LYS A 226 18.28 8.43 -25.52
CA LYS A 226 17.01 9.17 -25.50
C LYS A 226 16.79 9.87 -24.16
N VAL A 227 17.13 9.21 -23.05
CA VAL A 227 17.12 9.82 -21.71
C VAL A 227 18.12 10.99 -21.66
N ALA A 228 19.40 10.78 -21.98
CA ALA A 228 20.44 11.82 -21.89
C ALA A 228 20.19 13.04 -22.80
N SER A 229 19.48 12.85 -23.92
CA SER A 229 19.10 13.91 -24.87
C SER A 229 17.90 14.75 -24.42
N SER A 230 17.17 14.34 -23.39
CA SER A 230 16.00 15.08 -22.94
C SER A 230 16.37 16.28 -22.06
N ALA A 231 15.86 17.45 -22.42
CA ALA A 231 16.01 18.70 -21.67
C ALA A 231 15.20 18.74 -20.35
N LEU A 232 14.33 17.76 -20.12
CA LEU A 232 13.40 17.70 -18.99
C LEU A 232 13.93 16.90 -17.78
N ILE A 233 15.19 16.49 -17.80
CA ILE A 233 15.81 15.63 -16.80
C ILE A 233 16.71 16.43 -15.84
N PRO A 234 16.68 16.15 -14.52
CA PRO A 234 17.64 16.73 -13.58
C PRO A 234 19.11 16.47 -13.99
N PRO A 235 20.03 17.45 -13.86
CA PRO A 235 21.43 17.32 -14.27
C PRO A 235 22.15 16.09 -13.68
N ARG A 236 21.80 15.69 -12.44
CA ARG A 236 22.34 14.50 -11.79
C ARG A 236 21.95 13.19 -12.49
N MET A 237 20.72 13.09 -13.02
CA MET A 237 20.23 11.90 -13.71
C MET A 237 20.80 11.83 -15.14
N LYS A 238 20.98 12.98 -15.80
CA LYS A 238 21.72 13.06 -17.08
C LYS A 238 23.15 12.51 -16.94
N LYS A 239 23.88 12.94 -15.91
CA LYS A 239 25.24 12.45 -15.62
C LYS A 239 25.29 10.93 -15.37
N LYS A 240 24.26 10.36 -14.74
CA LYS A 240 24.16 8.90 -14.57
C LYS A 240 23.89 8.18 -15.90
N ALA A 241 23.00 8.70 -16.75
CA ALA A 241 22.75 8.15 -18.07
C ALA A 241 24.02 8.15 -18.95
N GLU A 242 24.77 9.24 -18.94
CA GLU A 242 26.07 9.37 -19.61
C GLU A 242 27.09 8.36 -19.05
N GLY A 243 27.10 8.12 -17.74
CA GLY A 243 27.92 7.10 -17.10
C GLY A 243 27.62 5.67 -17.57
N TYR A 244 26.33 5.31 -17.71
CA TYR A 244 25.93 4.01 -18.27
C TYR A 244 26.29 3.89 -19.76
N LEU A 245 26.16 4.97 -20.55
CA LEU A 245 26.57 4.98 -21.95
C LEU A 245 28.07 4.72 -22.11
N ALA A 246 28.92 5.34 -21.28
CA ALA A 246 30.37 5.11 -21.32
C ALA A 246 30.74 3.65 -20.95
N GLN A 247 30.06 3.06 -19.96
CA GLN A 247 30.25 1.66 -19.60
C GLN A 247 29.82 0.71 -20.72
N ILE A 248 28.65 0.97 -21.33
CA ILE A 248 28.15 0.19 -22.46
C ILE A 248 29.10 0.28 -23.65
N ASP A 249 29.60 1.48 -23.98
CA ASP A 249 30.54 1.66 -25.09
C ASP A 249 31.87 0.92 -24.86
N GLN A 250 32.39 0.90 -23.63
CA GLN A 250 33.55 0.08 -23.27
C GLN A 250 33.28 -1.43 -23.40
N LEU A 251 32.10 -1.89 -22.97
CA LEU A 251 31.71 -3.30 -23.06
C LEU A 251 31.52 -3.74 -24.51
N LEU A 252 30.89 -2.91 -25.35
CA LEU A 252 30.72 -3.16 -26.77
C LEU A 252 32.05 -3.11 -27.54
N GLN A 253 32.98 -2.22 -27.16
CA GLN A 253 34.33 -2.21 -27.71
C GLN A 253 35.13 -3.46 -27.31
N ARG A 254 35.06 -3.90 -26.05
CA ARG A 254 35.67 -5.17 -25.61
C ARG A 254 35.08 -6.37 -26.35
N ARG A 255 33.77 -6.37 -26.62
CA ARG A 255 33.10 -7.45 -27.38
C ARG A 255 33.53 -7.51 -28.84
N LYS A 256 33.92 -6.38 -29.45
CA LYS A 256 34.50 -6.31 -30.80
C LYS A 256 35.97 -6.74 -30.88
N PHE A 257 36.68 -6.80 -29.75
CA PHE A 257 38.12 -7.12 -29.67
C PHE A 257 38.44 -8.50 -29.09
N VAL A 258 37.46 -9.40 -28.96
CA VAL A 258 37.72 -10.81 -28.71
C VAL A 258 37.88 -11.51 -30.07
N PRO A 259 39.09 -11.94 -30.47
CA PRO A 259 39.22 -12.87 -31.59
C PRO A 259 38.48 -14.16 -31.22
N GLU A 260 37.62 -14.57 -32.14
CA GLU A 260 36.85 -15.79 -32.12
C GLU A 260 37.78 -17.01 -32.02
N SER A 261 38.13 -17.37 -30.78
CA SER A 261 38.93 -18.54 -30.48
C SER A 261 38.58 -19.01 -29.07
N LYS A 262 37.94 -20.19 -29.05
CA LYS A 262 37.59 -21.04 -27.91
C LYS A 262 36.24 -20.77 -27.23
N ARG A 263 35.21 -21.40 -27.80
CA ARG A 263 34.37 -22.32 -27.02
C ARG A 263 34.32 -23.70 -27.70
N PRO A 264 34.41 -24.80 -26.94
CA PRO A 264 34.41 -26.15 -27.47
C PRO A 264 32.97 -26.67 -27.61
N VAL A 265 32.61 -27.21 -28.77
CA VAL A 265 31.46 -28.11 -28.91
C VAL A 265 31.81 -29.19 -29.94
N VAL A 266 31.94 -30.41 -29.41
CA VAL A 266 31.51 -31.71 -29.93
C VAL A 266 31.96 -32.13 -31.35
N VAL A 267 32.85 -33.11 -31.34
CA VAL A 267 33.20 -34.02 -32.43
C VAL A 267 32.01 -34.91 -32.77
N ALA A 268 31.64 -34.96 -34.06
CA ALA A 268 31.00 -36.11 -34.69
C ALA A 268 31.76 -36.41 -35.98
N VAL A 269 32.17 -37.66 -36.09
CA VAL A 269 33.09 -38.23 -37.08
C VAL A 269 32.33 -38.58 -38.36
N GLU A 270 32.88 -38.20 -39.51
CA GLU A 270 32.73 -38.95 -40.76
C GLU A 270 34.10 -39.01 -41.45
N ASN A 271 34.40 -40.20 -41.99
CA ASN A 271 35.71 -40.75 -42.33
C ASN A 271 36.06 -40.45 -43.83
N PRO A 272 37.13 -41.00 -44.46
CA PRO A 272 38.24 -40.20 -45.00
C PRO A 272 38.50 -40.42 -46.51
N GLU A 273 39.33 -39.59 -47.15
CA GLU A 273 40.05 -40.05 -48.35
C GLU A 273 41.41 -39.33 -48.58
N VAL A 274 42.46 -40.16 -48.50
CA VAL A 274 43.71 -40.21 -49.31
C VAL A 274 44.81 -39.13 -49.18
N ALA A 275 45.88 -39.62 -48.54
CA ALA A 275 47.30 -39.63 -48.92
C ALA A 275 48.06 -38.32 -49.21
N GLU A 276 49.15 -38.11 -48.46
CA GLU A 276 50.51 -38.33 -48.95
C GLU A 276 51.51 -38.48 -47.77
N ALA A 277 52.46 -39.40 -47.91
CA ALA A 277 53.41 -39.82 -46.88
C ALA A 277 54.72 -39.01 -46.93
N PRO A 278 55.38 -38.77 -45.78
CA PRO A 278 56.77 -38.36 -45.76
C PRO A 278 57.74 -39.54 -45.56
N THR A 279 58.92 -39.34 -46.13
CA THR A 279 60.11 -40.18 -46.25
C THR A 279 60.63 -40.83 -44.97
N LEU A 280 60.99 -42.12 -45.08
CA LEU A 280 61.71 -42.90 -44.07
C LEU A 280 63.23 -42.73 -44.18
N ARG A 281 63.86 -42.56 -43.01
CA ARG A 281 65.31 -42.65 -42.77
C ARG A 281 65.81 -44.10 -42.85
N ALA A 282 67.08 -44.20 -43.20
CA ALA A 282 67.83 -45.40 -43.53
C ALA A 282 68.33 -46.25 -42.34
N ALA A 283 68.65 -47.51 -42.69
CA ALA A 283 69.72 -48.42 -42.21
C ALA A 283 69.21 -49.79 -41.67
N PRO A 284 69.99 -50.89 -41.72
CA PRO A 284 71.12 -51.25 -42.58
C PRO A 284 70.92 -52.57 -43.37
N LYS A 285 71.83 -52.81 -44.31
CA LYS A 285 71.99 -54.05 -45.12
C LYS A 285 72.41 -55.22 -44.22
N VAL A 286 71.63 -56.30 -44.21
CA VAL A 286 72.10 -57.64 -43.80
C VAL A 286 72.23 -58.48 -45.06
N ALA A 287 73.46 -58.92 -45.32
CA ALA A 287 73.78 -59.85 -46.37
C ALA A 287 73.31 -61.27 -46.02
N SER A 288 72.87 -62.02 -47.03
CA SER A 288 72.99 -63.46 -47.03
C SER A 288 73.37 -63.89 -48.45
N PRO A 289 74.42 -64.72 -48.60
CA PRO A 289 74.75 -65.34 -49.87
C PRO A 289 73.81 -66.53 -50.10
N VAL A 290 73.73 -67.02 -51.33
CA VAL A 290 73.76 -68.46 -51.67
C VAL A 290 73.64 -68.58 -53.20
N THR A 291 74.73 -69.08 -53.78
CA THR A 291 74.86 -69.72 -55.08
C THR A 291 74.10 -71.04 -55.12
N GLY A 292 73.52 -71.41 -56.26
CA GLY A 292 73.04 -72.79 -56.50
C GLY A 292 71.91 -72.89 -57.50
N GLU A 293 72.25 -73.35 -58.71
CA GLU A 293 71.35 -73.69 -59.81
C GLU A 293 70.42 -74.88 -59.48
N GLY A 294 69.23 -74.90 -60.10
CA GLY A 294 68.40 -76.10 -60.25
C GLY A 294 67.30 -76.34 -59.21
N GLY A 295 66.27 -75.50 -59.18
CA GLY A 295 65.05 -75.73 -58.39
C GLY A 295 63.80 -75.45 -59.22
N THR A 296 62.88 -76.41 -59.25
CA THR A 296 61.63 -76.35 -60.01
C THR A 296 60.79 -75.13 -59.59
N THR A 297 59.93 -74.63 -60.48
CA THR A 297 59.03 -73.48 -60.19
C THR A 297 58.22 -73.65 -58.90
N ILE A 298 58.01 -74.90 -58.46
CA ILE A 298 57.33 -75.29 -57.22
C ILE A 298 58.17 -74.94 -55.97
N ASP A 299 59.49 -75.19 -55.99
CA ASP A 299 60.38 -74.91 -54.84
C ASP A 299 60.47 -73.42 -54.52
N LYS A 300 60.51 -72.57 -55.56
CA LYS A 300 60.53 -71.10 -55.41
C LYS A 300 59.24 -70.57 -54.77
N ILE A 301 58.09 -71.20 -55.04
CA ILE A 301 56.79 -70.84 -54.46
C ILE A 301 56.72 -71.25 -52.98
N ILE A 302 57.25 -72.43 -52.63
CA ILE A 302 57.31 -72.93 -51.25
C ILE A 302 58.20 -72.03 -50.39
N ILE A 303 59.39 -71.67 -50.88
CA ILE A 303 60.32 -70.76 -50.19
C ILE A 303 59.66 -69.40 -49.95
N LYS A 304 59.03 -68.82 -50.99
CA LYS A 304 58.33 -67.53 -50.87
C LYS A 304 57.20 -67.58 -49.85
N ARG A 305 56.41 -68.66 -49.83
CA ARG A 305 55.31 -68.85 -48.86
C ARG A 305 55.83 -68.96 -47.43
N ASN A 306 56.93 -69.69 -47.21
CA ASN A 306 57.53 -69.85 -45.89
C ASN A 306 58.12 -68.54 -45.35
N ILE A 307 58.73 -67.72 -46.22
CA ILE A 307 59.23 -66.38 -45.84
C ILE A 307 58.07 -65.45 -45.43
N ILE A 308 56.95 -65.47 -46.17
CA ILE A 308 55.78 -64.65 -45.82
C ILE A 308 55.17 -65.10 -44.49
N ARG A 309 55.11 -66.41 -44.24
CA ARG A 309 54.64 -66.98 -42.96
C ARG A 309 55.54 -66.62 -41.79
N SER A 310 56.87 -66.72 -41.93
CA SER A 310 57.81 -66.36 -40.87
C SER A 310 57.81 -64.86 -40.59
N HIS A 311 57.74 -64.03 -41.62
CA HIS A 311 57.59 -62.58 -41.49
C HIS A 311 56.30 -62.22 -40.76
N THR A 312 55.16 -62.80 -41.17
CA THR A 312 53.86 -62.52 -40.52
C THR A 312 53.89 -62.94 -39.05
N ARG A 313 54.49 -64.10 -38.73
CA ARG A 313 54.67 -64.55 -37.34
C ARG A 313 55.49 -63.56 -36.52
N ALA A 314 56.59 -63.05 -37.06
CA ALA A 314 57.44 -62.06 -36.39
C ALA A 314 56.68 -60.75 -36.13
N VAL A 315 55.90 -60.26 -37.11
CA VAL A 315 55.08 -59.06 -36.95
C VAL A 315 53.99 -59.24 -35.89
N VAL A 316 53.29 -60.37 -35.89
CA VAL A 316 52.27 -60.67 -34.87
C VAL A 316 52.90 -60.78 -33.48
N SER A 317 54.03 -61.48 -33.35
CA SER A 317 54.73 -61.62 -32.07
C SER A 317 55.25 -60.28 -31.53
N ASP A 318 55.81 -59.43 -32.40
CA ASP A 318 56.27 -58.10 -32.04
C ASP A 318 55.10 -57.20 -31.62
N ALA A 319 53.97 -57.25 -32.34
CA ALA A 319 52.78 -56.50 -31.99
C ALA A 319 52.17 -56.94 -30.65
N VAL A 320 52.14 -58.25 -30.36
CA VAL A 320 51.68 -58.78 -29.06
C VAL A 320 52.59 -58.28 -27.92
N ALA A 321 53.92 -58.33 -28.11
CA ALA A 321 54.87 -57.85 -27.10
C ALA A 321 54.73 -56.33 -26.85
N LYS A 322 54.63 -55.55 -27.93
CA LYS A 322 54.44 -54.09 -27.86
C LYS A 322 53.10 -53.72 -27.23
N ALA A 323 52.01 -54.41 -27.60
CA ALA A 323 50.71 -54.18 -27.02
C ALA A 323 50.71 -54.45 -25.50
N GLY A 324 51.34 -55.55 -25.06
CA GLY A 324 51.50 -55.84 -23.63
C GLY A 324 52.26 -54.76 -22.87
N ASP A 325 53.38 -54.27 -23.41
CA ASP A 325 54.15 -53.16 -22.82
C ASP A 325 53.32 -51.87 -22.77
N TYR A 326 52.62 -51.52 -23.85
CA TYR A 326 51.76 -50.33 -23.90
C TYR A 326 50.55 -50.43 -22.95
N ILE A 327 49.94 -51.61 -22.79
CA ILE A 327 48.88 -51.84 -21.80
C ILE A 327 49.43 -51.61 -20.38
N SER A 328 50.62 -52.11 -20.08
CA SER A 328 51.26 -51.91 -18.76
C SER A 328 51.55 -50.44 -18.44
N LYS A 329 51.82 -49.64 -19.48
CA LYS A 329 52.07 -48.18 -19.39
C LYS A 329 50.81 -47.34 -19.55
N ALA A 330 49.64 -47.96 -19.71
CA ALA A 330 48.36 -47.31 -20.01
C ALA A 330 48.37 -46.45 -21.30
N GLU A 331 49.23 -46.78 -22.26
CA GLU A 331 49.32 -46.15 -23.58
C GLU A 331 48.41 -46.89 -24.58
N PHE A 332 47.10 -46.95 -24.31
CA PHE A 332 46.13 -47.77 -25.06
C PHE A 332 46.05 -47.43 -26.55
N ASP A 333 46.23 -46.17 -26.94
CA ASP A 333 46.25 -45.75 -28.35
C ASP A 333 47.41 -46.39 -29.12
N LYS A 334 48.59 -46.49 -28.49
CA LYS A 334 49.76 -47.15 -29.11
C LYS A 334 49.58 -48.66 -29.17
N ALA A 335 48.94 -49.24 -28.16
CA ALA A 335 48.58 -50.66 -28.15
C ALA A 335 47.62 -51.02 -29.30
N LYS A 336 46.54 -50.23 -29.49
CA LYS A 336 45.59 -50.41 -30.61
C LYS A 336 46.29 -50.29 -31.97
N ASN A 337 47.09 -49.25 -32.16
CA ASN A 337 47.82 -49.03 -33.41
C ASN A 337 48.77 -50.21 -33.75
N ALA A 338 49.46 -50.78 -32.75
CA ALA A 338 50.34 -51.92 -32.95
C ALA A 338 49.55 -53.18 -33.40
N VAL A 339 48.41 -53.44 -32.77
CA VAL A 339 47.53 -54.57 -33.10
C VAL A 339 46.86 -54.40 -34.47
N GLU A 340 46.39 -53.19 -34.79
CA GLU A 340 45.81 -52.86 -36.10
C GLU A 340 46.83 -53.02 -37.23
N THR A 341 48.07 -52.56 -37.02
CA THR A 341 49.15 -52.71 -38.01
C THR A 341 49.49 -54.18 -38.28
N ALA A 342 49.48 -55.01 -37.23
CA ALA A 342 49.64 -56.45 -37.38
C ALA A 342 48.44 -57.10 -38.08
N ALA A 343 47.22 -56.69 -37.76
CA ALA A 343 45.99 -57.18 -38.40
C ALA A 343 45.96 -56.87 -39.91
N LEU A 344 46.39 -55.66 -40.31
CA LEU A 344 46.56 -55.28 -41.72
C LEU A 344 47.58 -56.18 -42.43
N THR A 345 48.69 -56.49 -41.77
CA THR A 345 49.74 -57.37 -42.34
C THR A 345 49.24 -58.82 -42.48
N VAL A 346 48.48 -59.32 -41.51
CA VAL A 346 47.85 -60.65 -41.54
C VAL A 346 46.82 -60.73 -42.67
N ASN A 347 45.95 -59.72 -42.83
CA ASN A 347 44.99 -59.64 -43.93
C ASN A 347 45.67 -59.58 -45.30
N LYS A 348 46.71 -58.76 -45.45
CA LYS A 348 47.47 -58.66 -46.71
C LYS A 348 48.10 -59.99 -47.14
N ASN A 349 48.48 -60.83 -46.18
CA ASN A 349 49.18 -62.10 -46.42
C ASN A 349 48.25 -63.33 -46.43
N GLN A 350 46.92 -63.14 -46.43
CA GLN A 350 45.91 -64.20 -46.30
C GLN A 350 46.13 -65.38 -47.26
N MET A 351 46.34 -65.10 -48.56
CA MET A 351 46.56 -66.16 -49.58
C MET A 351 47.79 -67.03 -49.29
N HIS A 352 48.81 -66.50 -48.63
CA HIS A 352 50.07 -67.20 -48.36
C HIS A 352 50.07 -67.91 -46.99
N LEU A 353 49.28 -67.42 -46.04
CA LEU A 353 49.11 -68.02 -44.71
C LEU A 353 48.34 -69.35 -44.78
N GLY A 354 47.25 -69.40 -45.55
CA GLY A 354 46.28 -70.49 -45.50
C GLY A 354 45.29 -70.33 -44.35
N ASP A 355 44.17 -71.05 -44.40
CA ASP A 355 42.99 -70.79 -43.57
C ASP A 355 43.23 -70.96 -42.07
N GLU A 356 44.07 -71.93 -41.68
CA GLU A 356 44.35 -72.27 -40.28
C GLU A 356 45.17 -71.17 -39.58
N LEU A 357 46.34 -70.83 -40.13
CA LEU A 357 47.22 -69.79 -39.58
C LEU A 357 46.58 -68.40 -39.63
N PHE A 358 45.78 -68.12 -40.68
CA PHE A 358 45.04 -66.87 -40.76
C PHE A 358 43.99 -66.76 -39.65
N LYS A 359 43.22 -67.83 -39.40
CA LYS A 359 42.24 -67.86 -38.30
C LYS A 359 42.92 -67.70 -36.94
N GLU A 360 44.03 -68.38 -36.70
CA GLU A 360 44.79 -68.28 -35.44
C GLU A 360 45.26 -66.84 -35.17
N TYR A 361 45.93 -66.21 -36.14
CA TYR A 361 46.43 -64.84 -35.98
C TYR A 361 45.31 -63.80 -35.91
N SER A 362 44.27 -63.94 -36.72
CA SER A 362 43.12 -63.02 -36.65
C SER A 362 42.35 -63.17 -35.33
N SER A 363 42.16 -64.38 -34.81
CA SER A 363 41.54 -64.57 -33.49
C SER A 363 42.40 -64.05 -32.36
N GLY A 364 43.72 -64.30 -32.40
CA GLY A 364 44.64 -63.83 -31.36
C GLY A 364 44.72 -62.30 -31.29
N LEU A 365 44.82 -61.64 -32.45
CA LEU A 365 44.81 -60.17 -32.52
C LEU A 365 43.45 -59.59 -32.14
N LYS A 366 42.34 -60.27 -32.45
CA LYS A 366 41.00 -59.85 -32.03
C LYS A 366 40.84 -59.91 -30.50
N VAL A 367 41.24 -61.01 -29.87
CA VAL A 367 41.22 -61.16 -28.40
C VAL A 367 42.08 -60.08 -27.74
N LEU A 368 43.28 -59.83 -28.28
CA LEU A 368 44.16 -58.78 -27.76
C LEU A 368 43.56 -57.37 -27.92
N SER A 369 42.88 -57.10 -29.03
CA SER A 369 42.14 -55.84 -29.24
C SER A 369 41.00 -55.66 -28.23
N GLU A 370 40.22 -56.72 -27.97
CA GLU A 370 39.16 -56.73 -26.97
C GLU A 370 39.71 -56.52 -25.55
N GLU A 371 40.86 -57.11 -25.22
CA GLU A 371 41.54 -56.91 -23.94
C GLU A 371 41.99 -55.45 -23.75
N ILE A 372 42.59 -54.84 -24.78
CA ILE A 372 42.98 -53.42 -24.76
C ILE A 372 41.76 -52.53 -24.49
N ALA A 373 40.65 -52.77 -25.20
CA ALA A 373 39.41 -52.03 -25.03
C ALA A 373 38.79 -52.22 -23.63
N ALA A 374 38.84 -53.43 -23.08
CA ALA A 374 38.39 -53.71 -21.72
C ALA A 374 39.22 -52.96 -20.67
N LYS A 375 40.55 -53.01 -20.77
CA LYS A 375 41.47 -52.31 -19.85
C LYS A 375 41.35 -50.79 -19.92
N GLU A 376 41.14 -50.24 -21.12
CA GLU A 376 40.89 -48.81 -21.31
C GLU A 376 39.57 -48.38 -20.64
N ASN A 377 38.50 -49.13 -20.88
CA ASN A 377 37.19 -48.86 -20.27
C ASN A 377 37.23 -48.96 -18.74
N ASP A 378 37.94 -49.94 -18.18
CA ASP A 378 38.15 -50.04 -16.73
C ASP A 378 38.87 -48.81 -16.18
N LYS A 379 39.90 -48.30 -16.89
CA LYS A 379 40.62 -47.10 -16.47
C LYS A 379 39.75 -45.85 -16.55
N ILE A 380 38.90 -45.74 -17.58
CA ILE A 380 37.92 -44.65 -17.71
C ILE A 380 36.93 -44.70 -16.54
N ARG A 381 36.36 -45.88 -16.24
CA ARG A 381 35.44 -46.09 -15.11
C ARG A 381 36.08 -45.72 -13.77
N GLN A 382 37.34 -46.11 -13.54
CA GLN A 382 38.08 -45.73 -12.33
C GLN A 382 38.24 -44.21 -12.22
N ARG A 383 38.68 -43.53 -13.28
CA ARG A 383 38.82 -42.06 -13.26
C ARG A 383 37.48 -41.35 -13.07
N GLU A 384 36.41 -41.86 -13.68
CA GLU A 384 35.07 -41.32 -13.48
C GLU A 384 34.59 -41.50 -12.05
N GLN A 385 34.85 -42.67 -11.45
CA GLN A 385 34.51 -42.95 -10.07
C GLN A 385 35.30 -42.06 -9.10
N GLU A 386 36.61 -41.90 -9.31
CA GLU A 386 37.46 -40.96 -8.55
C GLU A 386 36.97 -39.52 -8.67
N LYS A 387 36.58 -39.08 -9.87
CA LYS A 387 35.98 -37.75 -10.06
C LYS A 387 34.65 -37.61 -9.31
N ARG A 388 33.81 -38.66 -9.31
CA ARG A 388 32.54 -38.67 -8.58
C ARG A 388 32.77 -38.62 -7.06
N THR A 389 33.72 -39.38 -6.53
CA THR A 389 34.04 -39.35 -5.10
C THR A 389 34.65 -38.01 -4.69
N GLN A 390 35.58 -37.47 -5.47
CA GLN A 390 36.14 -36.13 -5.22
C GLN A 390 35.06 -35.03 -5.26
N ALA A 391 34.13 -35.10 -6.22
CA ALA A 391 33.02 -34.15 -6.29
C ALA A 391 32.07 -34.30 -5.10
N ALA A 392 31.80 -35.54 -4.64
CA ALA A 392 30.99 -35.80 -3.46
C ALA A 392 31.66 -35.28 -2.17
N GLU A 393 32.96 -35.55 -1.99
CA GLU A 393 33.75 -35.06 -0.86
C GLU A 393 33.84 -33.52 -0.85
N ALA A 394 34.07 -32.90 -2.02
CA ALA A 394 34.08 -31.44 -2.14
C ALA A 394 32.71 -30.83 -1.80
N ASN A 395 31.63 -31.47 -2.25
CA ASN A 395 30.27 -31.02 -1.95
C ASN A 395 29.91 -31.22 -0.46
N GLN A 396 30.38 -32.30 0.17
CA GLN A 396 30.23 -32.50 1.62
C GLN A 396 31.00 -31.44 2.40
N ARG A 397 32.29 -31.23 2.11
CA ARG A 397 33.09 -30.18 2.77
C ARG A 397 32.47 -28.80 2.63
N PHE A 398 31.91 -28.48 1.46
CA PHE A 398 31.20 -27.23 1.25
C PHE A 398 29.95 -27.12 2.13
N ARG A 399 29.15 -28.18 2.25
CA ARG A 399 27.99 -28.22 3.15
C ARG A 399 28.40 -28.06 4.61
N ASP A 400 29.41 -28.79 5.06
CA ASP A 400 29.91 -28.73 6.43
C ASP A 400 30.42 -27.32 6.76
N GLN A 401 31.13 -26.68 5.82
CA GLN A 401 31.60 -25.31 5.99
C GLN A 401 30.46 -24.29 6.05
N MET A 402 29.42 -24.45 5.22
CA MET A 402 28.21 -23.61 5.27
C MET A 402 27.46 -23.74 6.60
N GLU A 403 27.39 -24.94 7.19
CA GLU A 403 26.79 -25.15 8.50
C GLU A 403 27.62 -24.50 9.62
N VAL A 404 28.95 -24.64 9.59
CA VAL A 404 29.84 -23.96 10.54
C VAL A 404 29.71 -22.43 10.45
N ASP A 405 29.65 -21.88 9.24
CA ASP A 405 29.45 -20.46 9.01
C ASP A 405 28.06 -20.00 9.52
N ARG A 406 27.02 -20.82 9.31
CA ARG A 406 25.67 -20.58 9.84
C ARG A 406 25.67 -20.57 11.36
N GLU A 407 26.28 -21.55 12.01
CA GLU A 407 26.38 -21.62 13.48
C GLU A 407 27.16 -20.44 14.06
N SER A 408 28.29 -20.07 13.45
CA SER A 408 29.08 -18.91 13.86
C SER A 408 28.26 -17.62 13.79
N ARG A 409 27.47 -17.45 12.70
CA ARG A 409 26.59 -16.30 12.55
C ARG A 409 25.46 -16.28 13.59
N ILE A 410 24.87 -17.44 13.91
CA ILE A 410 23.86 -17.58 14.97
C ILE A 410 24.47 -17.16 16.32
N ALA A 411 25.67 -17.62 16.64
CA ALA A 411 26.37 -17.27 17.88
C ALA A 411 26.68 -15.77 17.97
N GLU A 412 27.15 -15.15 16.88
CA GLU A 412 27.39 -13.71 16.79
C GLU A 412 26.12 -12.89 17.02
N LEU A 413 25.01 -13.25 16.36
CA LEU A 413 23.71 -12.59 16.53
C LEU A 413 23.19 -12.71 17.96
N MET A 414 23.38 -13.87 18.61
CA MET A 414 23.05 -14.03 20.03
C MET A 414 23.92 -13.15 20.95
N ALA A 415 25.22 -13.08 20.70
CA ALA A 415 26.14 -12.24 21.48
C ALA A 415 25.78 -10.75 21.36
N ASN A 416 25.46 -10.30 20.14
CA ASN A 416 25.00 -8.94 19.87
C ASN A 416 23.66 -8.65 20.54
N THR A 417 22.71 -9.60 20.52
CA THR A 417 21.43 -9.50 21.22
C THR A 417 21.64 -9.23 22.71
N ARG A 418 22.47 -10.05 23.38
CA ARG A 418 22.79 -9.87 24.81
C ARG A 418 23.44 -8.53 25.09
N THR A 419 24.30 -8.05 24.18
CA THR A 419 24.95 -6.74 24.29
C THR A 419 23.93 -5.61 24.21
N TYR A 420 23.02 -5.64 23.24
CA TYR A 420 21.96 -4.64 23.12
C TYR A 420 20.96 -4.69 24.27
N GLN A 421 20.66 -5.88 24.81
CA GLN A 421 19.83 -6.03 26.00
C GLN A 421 20.48 -5.37 27.23
N LYS A 422 21.79 -5.56 27.45
CA LYS A 422 22.55 -4.87 28.52
C LYS A 422 22.53 -3.35 28.36
N GLN A 423 22.57 -2.86 27.12
CA GLN A 423 22.43 -1.44 26.78
C GLN A 423 20.99 -0.94 26.83
N GLN A 424 20.02 -1.79 27.21
CA GLN A 424 18.59 -1.48 27.21
C GLN A 424 18.02 -1.07 25.83
N ARG A 425 18.71 -1.43 24.75
CA ARG A 425 18.30 -1.21 23.36
C ARG A 425 17.48 -2.41 22.88
N TYR A 426 16.30 -2.60 23.47
CA TYR A 426 15.52 -3.83 23.29
C TYR A 426 15.00 -4.03 21.86
N GLU A 427 14.71 -2.95 21.12
CA GLU A 427 14.29 -3.03 19.72
C GLU A 427 15.41 -3.56 18.83
N ALA A 428 16.63 -3.03 19.00
CA ALA A 428 17.81 -3.52 18.28
C ALA A 428 18.13 -4.97 18.66
N ALA A 429 17.99 -5.34 19.94
CA ALA A 429 18.16 -6.72 20.41
C ALA A 429 17.14 -7.67 19.75
N ARG A 430 15.86 -7.28 19.71
CA ARG A 430 14.80 -8.05 19.04
C ARG A 430 15.10 -8.21 17.55
N ASP A 431 15.58 -7.17 16.88
CA ASP A 431 15.89 -7.25 15.45
C ASP A 431 17.06 -8.22 15.14
N GLN A 432 18.06 -8.31 16.03
CA GLN A 432 19.10 -9.35 15.95
C GLN A 432 18.50 -10.77 16.06
N LEU A 433 17.55 -10.98 16.97
CA LEU A 433 16.86 -12.27 17.11
C LEU A 433 15.98 -12.59 15.91
N VAL A 434 15.33 -11.60 15.30
CA VAL A 434 14.59 -11.81 14.05
C VAL A 434 15.54 -12.27 12.94
N MET A 435 16.71 -11.63 12.80
CA MET A 435 17.73 -12.08 11.85
C MET A 435 18.22 -13.49 12.16
N LEU A 436 18.43 -13.83 13.43
CA LEU A 436 18.81 -15.19 13.84
C LEU A 436 17.73 -16.20 13.43
N LEU A 437 16.45 -15.90 13.70
CA LEU A 437 15.33 -16.77 13.34
C LEU A 437 15.10 -16.90 11.83
N THR A 438 15.64 -16.00 11.00
CA THR A 438 15.67 -16.22 9.54
C THR A 438 16.67 -17.30 9.12
N LEU A 439 17.75 -17.46 9.88
CA LEU A 439 18.74 -18.51 9.67
C LEU A 439 18.30 -19.82 10.34
N ASP A 440 17.71 -19.73 11.53
CA ASP A 440 17.27 -20.86 12.34
C ASP A 440 15.86 -20.66 12.93
N PRO A 441 14.79 -20.99 12.18
CA PRO A 441 13.42 -20.77 12.62
C PRO A 441 12.99 -21.56 13.86
N GLN A 442 13.68 -22.65 14.19
CA GLN A 442 13.34 -23.54 15.31
C GLN A 442 14.19 -23.28 16.56
N ASN A 443 14.97 -22.20 16.59
CA ASN A 443 15.79 -21.86 17.74
C ASN A 443 14.94 -21.44 18.95
N GLU A 444 14.68 -22.38 19.87
CA GLU A 444 13.83 -22.16 21.05
C GLU A 444 14.29 -20.97 21.91
N ASN A 445 15.60 -20.88 22.16
CA ASN A 445 16.19 -19.80 22.95
C ASN A 445 15.94 -18.42 22.33
N ALA A 446 16.07 -18.31 21.00
CA ALA A 446 15.83 -17.06 20.29
C ALA A 446 14.34 -16.68 20.25
N LEU A 447 13.43 -17.67 20.15
CA LEU A 447 11.98 -17.45 20.21
C LEU A 447 11.57 -16.89 21.57
N VAL A 448 11.95 -17.57 22.66
CA VAL A 448 11.63 -17.14 24.03
C VAL A 448 12.22 -15.76 24.33
N LEU A 449 13.49 -15.55 23.96
CA LEU A 449 14.14 -14.26 24.21
C LEU A 449 13.51 -13.12 23.37
N LYS A 450 13.04 -13.41 22.16
CA LYS A 450 12.35 -12.41 21.34
C LYS A 450 11.03 -12.01 21.98
N ASP A 451 10.23 -12.97 22.43
CA ASP A 451 8.93 -12.69 23.04
C ASP A 451 9.10 -11.87 24.34
N THR A 452 10.06 -12.25 25.20
CA THR A 452 10.38 -11.47 26.41
C THR A 452 10.86 -10.04 26.12
N LEU A 453 11.65 -9.84 25.06
CA LEU A 453 12.07 -8.50 24.63
C LEU A 453 10.90 -7.69 24.07
N GLU A 454 9.98 -8.32 23.34
CA GLU A 454 8.77 -7.66 22.83
C GLU A 454 7.85 -7.20 23.95
N ASP A 455 7.66 -8.02 24.99
CA ASP A 455 6.93 -7.65 26.19
C ASP A 455 7.60 -6.47 26.91
N MET A 456 8.93 -6.47 27.01
CA MET A 456 9.67 -5.38 27.65
C MET A 456 9.60 -4.06 26.86
N ILE A 457 9.64 -4.12 25.52
CA ILE A 457 9.41 -2.96 24.65
C ILE A 457 8.00 -2.41 24.86
N PHE A 458 6.99 -3.29 24.87
CA PHE A 458 5.61 -2.88 25.08
C PHE A 458 5.41 -2.26 26.46
N PHE A 459 5.95 -2.88 27.51
CA PHE A 459 5.89 -2.36 28.88
C PHE A 459 6.49 -0.95 28.98
N ARG A 460 7.66 -0.71 28.38
CA ARG A 460 8.25 0.64 28.33
C ARG A 460 7.37 1.65 27.62
N LYS A 461 6.82 1.27 26.48
CA LYS A 461 5.93 2.13 25.71
C LYS A 461 4.65 2.45 26.50
N GLN A 462 4.11 1.48 27.23
CA GLN A 462 2.98 1.69 28.13
C GLN A 462 3.33 2.68 29.24
N MET A 463 4.51 2.54 29.87
CA MET A 463 4.97 3.47 30.89
C MET A 463 5.12 4.90 30.36
N GLU A 464 5.63 5.08 29.14
CA GLU A 464 5.74 6.39 28.48
C GLU A 464 4.37 7.01 28.20
N ILE A 465 3.43 6.22 27.67
CA ILE A 465 2.05 6.66 27.43
C ILE A 465 1.36 7.04 28.73
N THR A 466 1.48 6.22 29.78
CA THR A 466 0.91 6.51 31.10
C THR A 466 1.48 7.81 31.66
N ARG A 467 2.81 7.99 31.59
CA ARG A 467 3.46 9.22 32.06
C ARG A 467 2.95 10.46 31.33
N GLU A 468 2.80 10.41 30.01
CA GLU A 468 2.27 11.54 29.24
C GLU A 468 0.78 11.76 29.53
N SER A 469 0.00 10.69 29.65
CA SER A 469 -1.42 10.75 30.04
C SER A 469 -1.59 11.42 31.41
N ASP A 470 -0.80 11.01 32.41
CA ASP A 470 -0.84 11.58 33.77
C ASP A 470 -0.45 13.06 33.75
N LYS A 471 0.56 13.44 32.95
CA LYS A 471 0.96 14.83 32.77
C LYS A 471 -0.16 15.68 32.15
N GLN A 472 -0.80 15.20 31.09
CA GLN A 472 -1.91 15.93 30.45
C GLN A 472 -3.13 16.01 31.36
N ARG A 473 -3.43 14.93 32.09
CA ARG A 473 -4.49 14.92 33.11
C ARG A 473 -4.24 15.97 34.19
N ALA A 474 -3.02 16.04 34.72
CA ALA A 474 -2.63 17.06 35.70
C ALA A 474 -2.80 18.47 35.14
N ASN A 475 -2.35 18.72 33.89
CA ASN A 475 -2.51 20.03 33.24
C ASN A 475 -3.98 20.45 33.08
N VAL A 476 -4.87 19.52 32.72
CA VAL A 476 -6.31 19.81 32.57
C VAL A 476 -6.94 20.16 33.91
N LEU A 477 -6.62 19.38 34.96
CA LEU A 477 -7.09 19.67 36.32
C LEU A 477 -6.59 21.04 36.79
N MET A 478 -5.30 21.33 36.59
CA MET A 478 -4.70 22.61 36.98
C MET A 478 -5.37 23.79 36.26
N LYS A 479 -5.62 23.70 34.95
CA LYS A 479 -6.37 24.72 34.19
C LYS A 479 -7.81 24.89 34.66
N THR A 480 -8.44 23.80 35.09
CA THR A 480 -9.80 23.82 35.65
C THR A 480 -9.81 24.56 36.98
N ASP A 481 -8.85 24.24 37.86
CA ASP A 481 -8.67 24.93 39.14
C ASP A 481 -8.34 26.42 38.93
N GLU A 482 -7.44 26.75 37.99
CA GLU A 482 -7.12 28.12 37.58
C GLU A 482 -8.36 28.89 37.12
N SER A 483 -9.25 28.25 36.35
CA SER A 483 -10.51 28.87 35.89
C SER A 483 -11.53 29.06 37.01
N GLY A 484 -11.40 28.28 38.10
CA GLY A 484 -12.22 28.39 39.30
C GLY A 484 -11.74 29.48 40.26
N ILE A 485 -10.58 30.10 40.04
CA ILE A 485 -10.10 31.22 40.85
C ILE A 485 -10.96 32.45 40.54
N PRO A 486 -11.77 32.95 41.49
CA PRO A 486 -12.54 34.16 41.28
C PRO A 486 -11.59 35.36 41.17
N TYR A 487 -11.72 36.15 40.11
CA TYR A 487 -10.95 37.38 39.93
C TYR A 487 -11.53 38.48 40.83
N ALA A 488 -10.68 39.21 41.55
CA ALA A 488 -11.08 40.26 42.48
C ALA A 488 -11.56 41.56 41.78
N GLU A 489 -11.30 41.70 40.48
CA GLU A 489 -11.68 42.84 39.67
C GLU A 489 -13.07 42.60 39.04
N GLU A 490 -14.01 43.52 39.27
CA GLU A 490 -15.43 43.42 38.88
C GLU A 490 -15.65 43.26 37.35
N LEU A 491 -14.65 43.59 36.53
CA LEU A 491 -14.74 43.52 35.07
C LEU A 491 -13.40 43.07 34.43
N THR A 492 -13.15 41.76 34.41
CA THR A 492 -11.96 41.20 33.74
C THR A 492 -12.34 40.67 32.37
N TYR A 493 -11.98 41.40 31.30
CA TYR A 493 -12.17 40.91 29.94
C TYR A 493 -11.13 39.84 29.57
N PRO A 494 -11.50 38.80 28.82
CA PRO A 494 -10.52 37.89 28.23
C PRO A 494 -9.49 38.66 27.40
N PRO A 495 -8.19 38.30 27.39
CA PRO A 495 -7.15 39.05 26.68
C PRO A 495 -7.41 39.25 25.18
N TYR A 496 -8.28 38.43 24.58
CA TYR A 496 -8.70 38.45 23.17
C TYR A 496 -10.10 39.05 22.95
N TRP A 497 -10.66 39.82 23.90
CA TRP A 497 -12.02 40.37 23.77
C TRP A 497 -12.20 41.25 22.53
N LYS A 498 -11.17 41.97 22.10
CA LYS A 498 -11.18 42.75 20.85
C LYS A 498 -11.36 41.86 19.60
N GLU A 499 -10.76 40.69 19.60
CA GLU A 499 -10.90 39.72 18.51
C GLU A 499 -12.27 39.03 18.52
N LEU A 500 -12.92 38.92 19.69
CA LEU A 500 -14.28 38.39 19.80
C LEU A 500 -15.33 39.34 19.21
N ILE A 501 -15.20 40.65 19.46
CA ILE A 501 -16.16 41.65 18.97
C ILE A 501 -16.06 41.89 17.46
N GLU A 502 -14.90 41.58 16.86
CA GLU A 502 -14.64 41.68 15.42
C GLU A 502 -15.07 40.42 14.64
N ARG A 503 -15.61 39.39 15.31
CA ARG A 503 -16.03 38.16 14.64
C ARG A 503 -17.16 38.44 13.65
N PRO A 504 -17.10 37.90 12.41
CA PRO A 504 -18.15 38.06 11.40
C PRO A 504 -19.48 37.37 11.78
N THR A 505 -19.49 36.58 12.85
CA THR A 505 -20.72 36.03 13.45
C THR A 505 -21.55 37.10 14.16
N ARG A 506 -20.99 38.27 14.47
CA ARG A 506 -21.70 39.41 15.06
C ARG A 506 -22.28 40.27 13.93
N GLN A 507 -23.60 40.26 13.75
CA GLN A 507 -24.26 41.07 12.73
C GLN A 507 -24.34 42.54 13.19
N PRO A 508 -24.01 43.54 12.33
CA PRO A 508 -24.15 44.94 12.68
C PRO A 508 -25.63 45.35 12.80
N ASP A 509 -25.93 46.13 13.83
CA ASP A 509 -27.26 46.63 14.25
C ASP A 509 -28.17 47.05 13.08
N LYS A 510 -29.26 46.32 12.84
CA LYS A 510 -30.37 46.80 12.00
C LYS A 510 -31.45 47.41 12.90
N PRO A 511 -31.91 48.65 12.65
CA PRO A 511 -33.09 49.17 13.32
C PRO A 511 -34.32 48.32 12.97
N ILE A 512 -35.21 48.10 13.95
CA ILE A 512 -36.51 47.46 13.69
C ILE A 512 -37.34 48.41 12.79
N GLY A 513 -38.05 47.80 11.84
CA GLY A 513 -38.71 48.46 10.72
C GLY A 513 -39.65 49.60 11.09
N LEU A 514 -39.68 50.60 10.21
CA LEU A 514 -40.74 51.62 10.14
C LEU A 514 -42.11 50.93 10.03
N ASP A 515 -43.18 51.59 10.51
CA ASP A 515 -44.55 51.17 10.27
C ASP A 515 -44.73 50.86 8.76
N PRO A 516 -45.32 49.71 8.37
CA PRO A 516 -45.62 49.41 6.96
C PRO A 516 -46.31 50.55 6.20
N LEU A 517 -47.13 51.36 6.88
CA LEU A 517 -47.79 52.54 6.30
C LEU A 517 -46.79 53.65 5.99
N ASP A 518 -45.91 53.98 6.93
CA ASP A 518 -44.86 55.00 6.74
C ASP A 518 -43.84 54.57 5.68
N ALA A 519 -43.49 53.28 5.66
CA ALA A 519 -42.60 52.72 4.65
C ALA A 519 -43.17 52.92 3.24
N ALA A 520 -44.47 52.71 3.04
CA ALA A 520 -45.14 52.93 1.76
C ALA A 520 -45.12 54.41 1.34
N VAL A 521 -45.34 55.33 2.28
CA VAL A 521 -45.26 56.77 2.04
C VAL A 521 -43.83 57.20 1.68
N TYR A 522 -42.81 56.69 2.37
CA TYR A 522 -41.42 57.01 2.01
C TYR A 522 -41.02 56.48 0.64
N GLU A 523 -41.56 55.35 0.20
CA GLU A 523 -41.41 54.87 -1.18
C GLU A 523 -42.12 55.80 -2.18
N GLN A 524 -43.34 56.27 -1.88
CA GLN A 524 -44.05 57.26 -2.71
C GLN A 524 -43.28 58.58 -2.82
N LEU A 525 -42.75 59.09 -1.71
CA LEU A 525 -41.92 60.30 -1.66
C LEU A 525 -40.64 60.17 -2.49
N ASN A 526 -40.15 58.95 -2.73
CA ASN A 526 -38.97 58.71 -3.56
C ASN A 526 -39.28 58.58 -5.06
N LYS A 527 -40.56 58.54 -5.46
CA LYS A 527 -40.95 58.52 -6.88
C LYS A 527 -40.63 59.85 -7.56
N ILE A 528 -40.28 59.75 -8.85
CA ILE A 528 -39.99 60.90 -9.71
C ILE A 528 -41.32 61.42 -10.26
N VAL A 529 -41.51 62.73 -10.20
CA VAL A 529 -42.74 63.44 -10.59
C VAL A 529 -42.38 64.61 -11.52
N ASP A 530 -43.27 64.87 -12.48
CA ASP A 530 -43.23 66.04 -13.36
C ASP A 530 -44.36 67.01 -13.01
N LEU A 531 -43.99 68.23 -12.57
CA LEU A 531 -44.86 69.31 -12.12
C LEU A 531 -44.77 70.49 -13.11
N VAL A 532 -45.08 70.22 -14.38
CA VAL A 532 -44.98 71.19 -15.48
C VAL A 532 -46.04 72.30 -15.37
N ASP A 533 -47.18 71.98 -14.74
CA ASP A 533 -48.33 72.88 -14.63
C ASP A 533 -48.19 73.90 -13.49
N LEU A 534 -47.10 73.86 -12.71
CA LEU A 534 -46.83 74.86 -11.67
C LEU A 534 -46.64 76.25 -12.30
N THR A 535 -47.26 77.27 -11.69
CA THR A 535 -47.02 78.66 -12.07
C THR A 535 -46.59 79.48 -10.86
N PRO A 536 -45.72 80.50 -11.02
CA PRO A 536 -45.19 81.26 -9.88
C PRO A 536 -46.25 81.98 -9.01
N GLY A 537 -47.46 82.17 -9.53
CA GLY A 537 -48.58 82.80 -8.84
C GLY A 537 -49.54 81.83 -8.14
N MET A 538 -49.31 80.51 -8.23
CA MET A 538 -50.14 79.52 -7.53
C MET A 538 -50.00 79.65 -6.01
N SER A 539 -51.12 79.46 -5.33
CA SER A 539 -51.18 79.46 -3.87
C SER A 539 -50.62 78.17 -3.29
N PHE A 540 -50.16 78.25 -2.03
CA PHE A 540 -49.60 77.12 -1.29
C PHE A 540 -50.60 75.95 -1.19
N GLY A 541 -51.89 76.24 -0.99
CA GLY A 541 -52.95 75.23 -1.02
C GLY A 541 -53.09 74.51 -2.37
N GLU A 542 -53.08 75.26 -3.49
CA GLU A 542 -53.20 74.69 -4.83
C GLU A 542 -52.00 73.81 -5.21
N VAL A 543 -50.79 74.19 -4.77
CA VAL A 543 -49.58 73.38 -5.02
C VAL A 543 -49.62 72.08 -4.22
N ILE A 544 -50.16 72.09 -3.00
CA ILE A 544 -50.29 70.87 -2.19
C ILE A 544 -51.25 69.88 -2.84
N GLU A 545 -52.41 70.34 -3.32
CA GLU A 545 -53.37 69.48 -4.05
C GLU A 545 -52.74 68.87 -5.32
N MET A 546 -51.89 69.65 -6.01
CA MET A 546 -51.12 69.15 -7.15
C MET A 546 -50.11 68.06 -6.75
N LEU A 547 -49.41 68.23 -5.62
CA LEU A 547 -48.46 67.24 -5.09
C LEU A 547 -49.15 65.96 -4.59
N GLU A 548 -50.37 66.07 -4.04
CA GLU A 548 -51.16 64.90 -3.62
C GLU A 548 -51.54 64.01 -4.80
N THR A 549 -51.94 64.63 -5.91
CA THR A 549 -52.40 63.95 -7.13
C THR A 549 -51.27 63.51 -8.06
N SER A 550 -50.03 63.92 -7.78
CA SER A 550 -48.88 63.69 -8.65
C SER A 550 -48.31 62.26 -8.59
N VAL A 551 -48.72 61.45 -7.61
CA VAL A 551 -48.28 60.07 -7.43
C VAL A 551 -49.50 59.16 -7.29
N GLN A 552 -49.42 57.93 -7.81
CA GLN A 552 -50.48 56.92 -7.67
C GLN A 552 -50.04 55.76 -6.77
N PRO A 553 -50.83 55.36 -5.74
CA PRO A 553 -52.04 56.04 -5.26
C PRO A 553 -51.73 57.45 -4.70
N PRO A 554 -52.72 58.38 -4.66
CA PRO A 554 -52.52 59.73 -4.15
C PRO A 554 -51.90 59.71 -2.75
N ILE A 555 -50.90 60.55 -2.56
CA ILE A 555 -50.26 60.71 -1.25
C ILE A 555 -51.11 61.67 -0.41
N GLN A 556 -51.26 61.39 0.88
CA GLN A 556 -52.00 62.27 1.79
C GLN A 556 -51.02 63.29 2.39
N ILE A 557 -51.24 64.57 2.12
CA ILE A 557 -50.43 65.66 2.65
C ILE A 557 -51.36 66.57 3.46
N GLN A 558 -51.13 66.63 4.77
CA GLN A 558 -51.94 67.43 5.68
C GLN A 558 -51.10 68.57 6.27
N PRO A 559 -51.23 69.79 5.73
CA PRO A 559 -50.67 70.98 6.35
C PRO A 559 -51.46 71.31 7.61
N ASN A 560 -50.75 71.59 8.71
CA ASN A 560 -51.38 72.05 9.94
C ASN A 560 -51.68 73.55 9.84
N TRP A 561 -52.76 73.92 9.14
CA TRP A 561 -53.10 75.32 8.85
C TRP A 561 -53.15 76.24 10.08
N LYS A 562 -53.53 75.70 11.24
CA LYS A 562 -53.55 76.47 12.49
C LYS A 562 -52.12 76.81 12.95
N ASP A 563 -51.23 75.83 12.97
CA ASP A 563 -49.81 76.01 13.31
C ASP A 563 -49.09 76.89 12.27
N LEU A 564 -49.35 76.63 10.99
CA LEU A 564 -48.80 77.40 9.87
C LEU A 564 -49.19 78.88 9.94
N LEU A 565 -50.43 79.19 10.32
CA LEU A 565 -50.89 80.57 10.49
C LEU A 565 -50.34 81.21 11.77
N ASP A 566 -50.48 80.51 12.92
CA ASP A 566 -50.15 81.07 14.24
C ASP A 566 -48.63 81.24 14.45
N ASN A 567 -47.81 80.35 13.87
CA ASN A 567 -46.36 80.29 14.13
C ASN A 567 -45.49 80.59 12.90
N ALA A 568 -46.05 80.58 11.69
CA ALA A 568 -45.32 80.84 10.46
C ALA A 568 -46.05 81.79 9.49
N GLU A 569 -47.15 82.45 9.88
CA GLU A 569 -47.91 83.39 9.03
C GLU A 569 -48.23 82.87 7.60
N VAL A 570 -48.32 81.55 7.41
CA VAL A 570 -48.64 80.93 6.13
C VAL A 570 -50.14 80.60 6.06
N GLU A 571 -50.81 81.21 5.08
CA GLU A 571 -52.21 80.94 4.75
C GLU A 571 -52.31 80.05 3.50
N GLN A 572 -53.49 79.49 3.24
CA GLN A 572 -53.74 78.71 2.03
C GLN A 572 -53.48 79.52 0.75
N ALA A 573 -53.80 80.82 0.78
CA ALA A 573 -53.64 81.75 -0.33
C ALA A 573 -52.20 82.29 -0.48
N THR A 574 -51.29 81.97 0.44
CA THR A 574 -49.89 82.42 0.38
C THR A 574 -49.25 81.92 -0.92
N PRO A 575 -48.61 82.77 -1.73
CA PRO A 575 -47.94 82.33 -2.96
C PRO A 575 -46.86 81.28 -2.65
N ALA A 576 -46.91 80.13 -3.34
CA ALA A 576 -45.96 79.04 -3.12
C ALA A 576 -44.53 79.37 -3.61
N GLY A 577 -44.41 80.34 -4.53
CA GLY A 577 -43.13 80.80 -5.06
C GLY A 577 -42.34 79.74 -5.82
N MET A 578 -43.03 78.77 -6.44
CA MET A 578 -42.41 77.66 -7.17
C MET A 578 -42.45 77.88 -8.69
N ASP A 579 -41.31 77.61 -9.34
CA ASP A 579 -41.22 77.45 -10.79
C ASP A 579 -41.59 76.03 -11.22
N PRO A 580 -41.94 75.78 -12.51
CA PRO A 580 -42.12 74.44 -13.04
C PRO A 580 -40.93 73.50 -12.76
N LEU A 581 -41.20 72.33 -12.17
CA LEU A 581 -40.18 71.33 -11.82
C LEU A 581 -40.43 70.02 -12.60
N THR A 582 -39.42 69.47 -13.26
CA THR A 582 -39.50 68.17 -13.96
C THR A 582 -38.41 67.22 -13.50
N GLY A 583 -38.69 65.92 -13.44
CA GLY A 583 -37.69 64.89 -13.13
C GLY A 583 -37.20 64.89 -11.69
N ILE A 584 -37.98 65.43 -10.75
CA ILE A 584 -37.60 65.56 -9.34
C ILE A 584 -38.30 64.51 -8.48
N ARG A 585 -37.65 64.04 -7.39
CA ARG A 585 -38.33 63.20 -6.41
C ARG A 585 -39.39 64.02 -5.68
N LEU A 586 -40.56 63.43 -5.43
CA LEU A 586 -41.66 64.09 -4.72
C LEU A 586 -41.22 64.66 -3.37
N ARG A 587 -40.39 63.93 -2.62
CA ARG A 587 -39.74 64.40 -1.38
C ARG A 587 -39.08 65.77 -1.57
N LYS A 588 -38.34 65.90 -2.65
CA LYS A 588 -37.57 67.11 -2.92
C LYS A 588 -38.47 68.25 -3.40
N ALA A 589 -39.57 67.94 -4.11
CA ALA A 589 -40.59 68.93 -4.42
C ALA A 589 -41.23 69.51 -3.14
N ILE A 590 -41.59 68.66 -2.16
CA ILE A 590 -42.11 69.10 -0.85
C ILE A 590 -41.08 69.95 -0.09
N GLU A 591 -39.81 69.53 -0.06
CA GLU A 591 -38.74 70.34 0.55
C GLU A 591 -38.58 71.72 -0.11
N ILE A 592 -38.69 71.80 -1.44
CA ILE A 592 -38.61 73.09 -2.16
C ILE A 592 -39.86 73.93 -1.87
N LEU A 593 -41.04 73.31 -1.75
CA LEU A 593 -42.29 74.02 -1.43
C LEU A 593 -42.18 74.67 -0.05
N ILE A 594 -41.75 73.89 0.93
CA ILE A 594 -41.47 74.34 2.29
C ILE A 594 -40.42 75.46 2.28
N ALA A 595 -39.34 75.30 1.51
CA ALA A 595 -38.29 76.30 1.36
C ALA A 595 -38.77 77.61 0.70
N GLY A 596 -39.64 77.54 -0.32
CA GLY A 596 -40.13 78.69 -1.06
C GLY A 596 -41.00 79.62 -0.20
N VAL A 597 -41.81 79.02 0.68
CA VAL A 597 -42.70 79.75 1.59
C VAL A 597 -41.96 80.25 2.83
N THR A 598 -41.01 79.49 3.37
CA THR A 598 -40.14 79.95 4.48
C THR A 598 -39.27 81.14 4.07
N SER A 599 -38.72 81.12 2.84
CA SER A 599 -37.73 82.12 2.39
C SER A 599 -38.32 83.47 1.97
N SER A 600 -39.63 83.54 1.69
CA SER A 600 -40.24 84.72 1.06
C SER A 600 -40.93 85.68 2.04
N GLN A 601 -41.28 85.26 3.27
CA GLN A 601 -41.95 86.13 4.25
C GLN A 601 -41.46 86.02 5.71
N LEU A 602 -40.62 85.05 6.09
CA LEU A 602 -40.33 84.79 7.52
C LEU A 602 -38.83 84.68 7.81
N GLY A 603 -38.19 85.84 8.00
CA GLY A 603 -36.77 85.91 8.38
C GLY A 603 -36.49 85.61 9.86
N GLU A 604 -37.51 85.32 10.69
CA GLU A 604 -37.33 85.18 12.14
C GLU A 604 -38.36 84.29 12.87
N PHE A 605 -39.29 83.63 12.15
CA PHE A 605 -40.31 82.77 12.75
C PHE A 605 -40.22 81.35 12.15
N GLY A 606 -39.95 80.35 13.01
CA GLY A 606 -40.13 78.90 12.78
C GLY A 606 -39.64 78.27 11.45
N GLU A 607 -38.67 77.36 11.50
CA GLU A 607 -38.36 76.49 10.35
C GLU A 607 -39.53 75.51 10.10
N LEU A 608 -40.16 75.63 8.94
CA LEU A 608 -41.18 74.68 8.47
C LEU A 608 -40.50 73.38 8.04
N THR A 609 -41.08 72.24 8.39
CA THR A 609 -40.60 70.92 7.99
C THR A 609 -41.76 69.94 7.84
N TYR A 610 -41.46 68.68 7.50
CA TYR A 610 -42.45 67.62 7.42
C TYR A 610 -42.02 66.36 8.16
N SER A 611 -42.99 65.64 8.71
CA SER A 611 -42.82 64.29 9.25
C SER A 611 -43.84 63.33 8.63
N VAL A 612 -43.48 62.06 8.51
CA VAL A 612 -44.41 61.00 8.14
C VAL A 612 -44.81 60.27 9.41
N ASP A 613 -46.11 60.22 9.66
CA ASP A 613 -46.70 59.54 10.82
C ASP A 613 -48.00 58.86 10.40
N GLU A 614 -48.18 57.60 10.78
CA GLU A 614 -49.32 56.74 10.43
C GLU A 614 -49.74 56.79 8.93
N GLY A 615 -48.76 56.92 8.03
CA GLY A 615 -49.02 56.98 6.58
C GLY A 615 -49.52 58.33 6.04
N VAL A 616 -49.38 59.42 6.80
CA VAL A 616 -49.73 60.80 6.38
C VAL A 616 -48.49 61.69 6.43
N VAL A 617 -48.31 62.56 5.43
CA VAL A 617 -47.26 63.60 5.44
C VAL A 617 -47.81 64.83 6.15
N LEU A 618 -47.32 65.09 7.37
CA LEU A 618 -47.68 66.27 8.16
C LEU A 618 -46.70 67.40 7.87
N ILE A 619 -47.20 68.59 7.50
CA ILE A 619 -46.38 69.80 7.30
C ILE A 619 -46.71 70.80 8.42
N GLY A 620 -45.68 71.27 9.11
CA GLY A 620 -45.81 72.20 10.23
C GLY A 620 -44.46 72.73 10.72
N THR A 621 -44.48 73.48 11.81
CA THR A 621 -43.28 73.93 12.52
C THR A 621 -42.65 72.77 13.29
N LEU A 622 -41.33 72.78 13.46
CA LEU A 622 -40.58 71.69 14.11
C LEU A 622 -41.13 71.32 15.50
N ASP A 623 -41.60 72.30 16.26
CA ASP A 623 -42.10 72.10 17.64
C ASP A 623 -43.50 71.44 17.69
N MET A 624 -44.25 71.47 16.59
CA MET A 624 -45.61 70.92 16.51
C MET A 624 -45.68 69.56 15.80
N LEU A 625 -44.55 69.03 15.33
CA LEU A 625 -44.47 67.71 14.68
C LEU A 625 -44.05 66.61 15.67
N PRO A 626 -44.56 65.37 15.52
CA PRO A 626 -44.25 64.26 16.42
C PRO A 626 -42.75 63.87 16.39
N PRO A 627 -42.13 63.55 17.54
CA PRO A 627 -40.70 63.23 17.62
C PRO A 627 -40.39 61.85 17.02
N LYS A 628 -39.35 61.78 16.17
CA LYS A 628 -38.90 60.54 15.52
C LYS A 628 -38.12 59.63 16.47
N MET A 629 -38.78 58.64 17.07
CA MET A 629 -38.13 57.59 17.87
C MET A 629 -37.84 56.34 17.01
N VAL A 630 -36.64 55.73 17.14
CA VAL A 630 -36.26 54.51 16.40
C VAL A 630 -35.80 53.43 17.38
N SER A 631 -36.41 52.25 17.31
CA SER A 631 -36.02 51.08 18.13
C SER A 631 -34.87 50.28 17.48
N ARG A 632 -33.89 49.86 18.30
CA ARG A 632 -32.77 49.00 17.89
C ARG A 632 -32.73 47.72 18.74
N VAL A 633 -32.25 46.61 18.17
CA VAL A 633 -32.06 45.31 18.87
C VAL A 633 -30.58 45.02 19.00
N TYR A 634 -30.19 44.55 20.19
CA TYR A 634 -28.85 44.05 20.48
C TYR A 634 -28.86 42.53 20.62
N ASP A 635 -27.96 41.84 19.91
CA ASP A 635 -27.74 40.39 20.05
C ASP A 635 -26.81 40.10 21.24
N ILE A 636 -27.29 39.31 22.21
CA ILE A 636 -26.56 38.91 23.43
C ILE A 636 -26.08 37.45 23.39
N SER A 637 -26.14 36.78 22.23
CA SER A 637 -25.78 35.36 22.09
C SER A 637 -24.34 35.04 22.47
N ASP A 638 -23.47 36.05 22.56
CA ASP A 638 -22.09 35.98 23.04
C ASP A 638 -21.96 36.00 24.58
N LEU A 639 -22.95 36.55 25.28
CA LEU A 639 -23.00 36.66 26.74
C LEU A 639 -23.74 35.49 27.39
N VAL A 640 -24.62 34.81 26.65
CA VAL A 640 -25.30 33.60 27.11
C VAL A 640 -24.58 32.36 26.57
N SER A 641 -24.17 31.48 27.47
CA SER A 641 -23.63 30.17 27.09
C SER A 641 -24.66 29.37 26.28
N GLU A 642 -24.19 28.49 25.38
CA GLU A 642 -25.08 27.53 24.71
C GLU A 642 -25.96 26.81 25.75
N PRO A 643 -27.28 26.67 25.52
CA PRO A 643 -28.16 25.98 26.44
C PRO A 643 -27.62 24.58 26.69
N ALA A 644 -27.43 24.21 27.97
CA ALA A 644 -26.91 22.90 28.34
C ALA A 644 -27.72 21.78 27.67
N ASN A 645 -27.09 21.04 26.76
CA ASN A 645 -27.74 19.98 26.01
C ASN A 645 -27.79 18.69 26.84
N TYR A 646 -28.75 18.63 27.77
CA TYR A 646 -28.97 17.47 28.65
C TYR A 646 -29.42 16.18 27.90
N GLY A 647 -29.68 16.24 26.59
CA GLY A 647 -30.18 15.11 25.81
C GLY A 647 -29.22 13.93 25.66
N GLN A 648 -27.90 14.16 25.76
CA GLN A 648 -26.89 13.09 25.62
C GLN A 648 -26.64 12.33 26.93
N ILE A 649 -26.65 13.02 28.08
CA ILE A 649 -26.41 12.42 29.41
C ILE A 649 -27.55 11.48 29.79
N GLY A 650 -28.81 11.85 29.46
CA GLY A 650 -29.97 11.00 29.73
C GLY A 650 -29.97 9.67 28.96
N ARG A 651 -29.44 9.64 27.72
CA ARG A 651 -29.31 8.39 26.95
C ARG A 651 -28.18 7.49 27.46
N MET A 652 -27.10 8.09 27.96
CA MET A 652 -25.97 7.33 28.52
C MET A 652 -26.32 6.71 29.87
N LEU A 653 -27.04 7.42 30.74
CA LEU A 653 -27.54 6.86 32.00
C LEU A 653 -28.56 5.73 31.77
N GLY A 654 -29.48 5.90 30.82
CA GLY A 654 -30.45 4.87 30.46
C GLY A 654 -29.81 3.57 29.96
N GLN A 655 -28.66 3.65 29.28
CA GLN A 655 -27.94 2.48 28.77
C GLN A 655 -27.13 1.76 29.86
N ILE A 656 -26.63 2.50 30.86
CA ILE A 656 -25.92 1.92 32.03
C ILE A 656 -26.90 1.16 32.94
N THR A 657 -28.11 1.71 33.16
CA THR A 657 -29.16 1.03 33.95
C THR A 657 -29.60 -0.29 33.29
N PHE A 658 -29.69 -0.35 31.96
CA PHE A 658 -30.04 -1.59 31.24
C PHE A 658 -28.93 -2.65 31.24
N MET A 659 -27.65 -2.27 31.32
CA MET A 659 -26.55 -3.25 31.45
C MET A 659 -26.44 -3.83 32.86
N GLN A 660 -26.81 -3.07 33.90
CA GLN A 660 -26.72 -3.55 35.29
C GLN A 660 -27.85 -4.53 35.66
N SER A 661 -29.01 -4.44 35.00
CA SER A 661 -30.10 -5.42 35.17
C SER A 661 -29.88 -6.76 34.45
N ALA A 662 -28.88 -6.90 33.58
CA ALA A 662 -28.61 -8.14 32.84
C ALA A 662 -27.58 -9.08 33.52
N ILE A 663 -26.91 -8.65 34.60
CA ILE A 663 -25.85 -9.41 35.29
C ILE A 663 -26.27 -9.83 36.72
N GLY A 664 -27.48 -9.49 37.17
CA GLY A 664 -27.94 -9.77 38.54
C GLY A 664 -29.07 -10.81 38.59
N GLY A 665 -28.75 -12.09 38.43
CA GLY A 665 -29.72 -13.18 38.59
C GLY A 665 -29.09 -14.44 39.18
N GLY A 666 -29.06 -14.54 40.52
CA GLY A 666 -28.78 -15.80 41.23
C GLY A 666 -28.07 -15.66 42.58
N GLN A 667 -28.87 -15.59 43.66
CA GLN A 667 -28.73 -16.36 44.93
C GLN A 667 -27.37 -16.35 45.66
N GLY A 668 -27.17 -15.97 46.93
CA GLY A 668 -28.01 -15.62 48.07
C GLY A 668 -27.13 -15.64 49.36
N GLY A 669 -27.57 -14.96 50.43
CA GLY A 669 -26.98 -14.98 51.78
C GLY A 669 -25.94 -13.87 52.02
N GLY A 670 -25.93 -13.10 53.10
CA GLY A 670 -26.66 -13.08 54.37
C GLY A 670 -25.85 -12.19 55.34
N GLY A 671 -26.54 -11.39 56.16
CA GLY A 671 -25.94 -10.50 57.17
C GLY A 671 -25.75 -9.07 56.63
N GLY A 672 -26.44 -8.03 57.12
CA GLY A 672 -26.95 -7.81 58.46
C GLY A 672 -26.18 -6.65 59.06
N PHE A 673 -26.61 -5.41 58.81
CA PHE A 673 -26.33 -4.25 59.66
C PHE A 673 -27.43 -3.21 59.42
N GLY A 674 -28.31 -3.05 60.43
CA GLY A 674 -29.00 -1.78 60.66
C GLY A 674 -27.96 -0.72 61.02
N GLY A 675 -28.22 0.58 60.99
CA GLY A 675 -29.43 1.37 61.11
C GLY A 675 -28.98 2.74 61.65
N GLN A 676 -29.88 3.74 61.60
CA GLN A 676 -29.71 5.12 62.09
C GLN A 676 -28.75 5.98 61.23
N GLY A 677 -29.23 6.98 60.49
CA GLY A 677 -29.82 8.25 60.96
C GLY A 677 -28.77 9.35 60.71
N GLY A 678 -29.00 10.54 60.16
CA GLY A 678 -30.16 11.40 60.04
C GLY A 678 -29.66 12.84 60.26
N GLY A 679 -30.11 13.80 59.45
CA GLY A 679 -29.85 15.27 59.59
C GLY A 679 -28.52 15.71 58.99
N GLY A 680 -28.35 16.85 58.33
CA GLY A 680 -29.11 18.10 58.19
C GLY A 680 -28.07 19.13 57.71
N GLY A 681 -28.33 19.92 56.67
CA GLY A 681 -28.66 21.34 56.85
C GLY A 681 -27.40 22.22 56.91
N GLY A 682 -27.21 23.03 55.85
CA GLY A 682 -26.13 24.01 55.70
C GLY A 682 -26.02 24.44 54.25
#